data_AF-A0A6L3MLB4-F1
#
_entry.id   AF-A0A6L3MLB4-F1
#
_cell.length_a   1.000
_cell.length_b   1.000
_cell.length_c   1.000
_cell.angle_alpha   90.00
_cell.angle_beta   90.00
_cell.angle_gamma   90.00
#
_symmetry.space_group_name_H-M   'P 1'
#
loop_
_entity.id
_entity.type
_entity.pdbx_description
1 polymer ?
#
loop_
_entity_poly.entity_id
_entity_poly.type
_entity_poly.pdbx_seq_one_letter_code
_entity_poly.pdbx_strand_id
1 'polypeptide(L)'
;MAAGTEPKCDLCNKHGLLLMPVRYAIAPASIGLPAVNEPLKIEDAAHSVGKGKKQNLTMEGGSAQYTARLLRSGYLYVYDEKRDRMDAYWITEDGYYMRFAPEAAVPAEAKSAKPCNYTGHQELAGCISIADARNAGIVWLGYSDVQWTSAVIDAHRGPHGKRLRELHMRAFDAGAWAKSHQASAKAATAHGRGSVPHAVPMSELAKTVAEYAPAKPVPNGFAPSSAPRFHLHAGKADGVQAACRRRSPELAGAIVAVDDPAGVTQDLVALINWHSERLLDTRVEKEKYGAGYGPYPTTYRNLVALDGAIKTLRATNDEKVKLEVFRKANDLADYLKLSYEVAREHSEAMATTPSTANRPASGRPAVGTTAESLARQNELDALIRNPSPTKWKEAQEKSWQAYRAKLNVAAYDGWVEEYKKASDALQRQHIESLAKAHAAWMQSNLLANKLDCTHDGSDPLSGDVYAETLQRCMAATQQIGGCGEIYLRWLKGDITEKTNLLLRALMLRQDDLIKAMAAAPLEPDAVPWKALMDQYTRHVQVLLKVDPAIQAKARQAQAAADRAKAKAEAASREFALGAAMSAGVALFDNPLKRAAEQAEAAAKASQAEAAQAKQDARPKLLPDSVANVLTQIGAQVSTALREYNGNAMEKALSRWMA
;
A
#
# COMPACT_ATOMS: atom_id res chain seq x y z
N MET A 1 -47.28 27.33 -9.05
CA MET A 1 -46.07 27.10 -9.87
C MET A 1 -46.34 25.92 -10.78
N ALA A 2 -46.21 26.10 -12.10
CA ALA A 2 -46.40 25.01 -13.05
C ALA A 2 -45.42 23.89 -12.72
N ALA A 3 -45.93 22.68 -12.49
CA ALA A 3 -45.12 21.50 -12.25
C ALA A 3 -44.36 21.19 -13.55
N GLY A 4 -43.09 21.60 -13.62
CA GLY A 4 -42.21 21.23 -14.72
C GLY A 4 -42.15 19.71 -14.83
N THR A 5 -42.32 19.18 -16.04
CA THR A 5 -42.22 17.74 -16.31
C THR A 5 -40.87 17.21 -15.82
N GLU A 6 -40.90 16.15 -15.01
CA GLU A 6 -39.71 15.52 -14.44
C GLU A 6 -38.72 15.09 -15.56
N PRO A 7 -37.44 15.50 -15.49
CA PRO A 7 -36.47 15.20 -16.55
C PRO A 7 -36.12 13.70 -16.57
N LYS A 8 -35.96 13.14 -17.78
CA LYS A 8 -35.36 11.81 -17.96
C LYS A 8 -33.84 11.94 -17.82
N CYS A 9 -33.30 11.41 -16.73
CA CYS A 9 -31.88 11.41 -16.41
C CYS A 9 -31.38 9.97 -16.27
N ASP A 10 -30.30 9.61 -16.95
CA ASP A 10 -29.78 8.22 -16.98
C ASP A 10 -29.29 7.73 -15.61
N LEU A 11 -28.91 8.65 -14.72
CA LEU A 11 -28.53 8.37 -13.34
C LEU A 11 -29.72 8.19 -12.39
N CYS A 12 -30.86 8.83 -12.67
CA CYS A 12 -31.90 9.05 -11.67
C CYS A 12 -33.24 8.41 -12.06
N ASN A 13 -33.45 8.12 -13.34
CA ASN A 13 -34.68 7.54 -13.86
C ASN A 13 -34.75 6.03 -13.60
N LYS A 14 -34.98 5.66 -12.34
CA LYS A 14 -35.02 4.26 -11.87
C LYS A 14 -36.46 3.88 -11.53
N HIS A 15 -36.91 2.68 -11.85
CA HIS A 15 -38.28 2.21 -11.58
C HIS A 15 -38.29 0.73 -11.20
N GLY A 16 -39.26 0.30 -10.39
CA GLY A 16 -39.36 -1.10 -9.92
C GLY A 16 -38.85 -1.23 -8.48
N LEU A 17 -38.25 -2.37 -8.12
CA LEU A 17 -37.69 -2.52 -6.78
C LEU A 17 -36.36 -1.75 -6.70
N LEU A 18 -36.30 -0.76 -5.81
CA LEU A 18 -35.09 0.03 -5.58
C LEU A 18 -34.21 -0.63 -4.53
N LEU A 19 -32.97 -0.92 -4.89
CA LEU A 19 -31.96 -1.48 -4.00
C LEU A 19 -30.86 -0.44 -3.77
N MET A 20 -30.39 -0.28 -2.54
CA MET A 20 -29.15 0.42 -2.23
C MET A 20 -28.08 -0.62 -1.91
N PRO A 21 -27.18 -0.93 -2.86
CA PRO A 21 -26.05 -1.79 -2.58
C PRO A 21 -25.10 -1.09 -1.61
N VAL A 22 -24.67 -1.83 -0.60
CA VAL A 22 -23.68 -1.40 0.41
C VAL A 22 -22.61 -2.48 0.54
N ARG A 23 -21.46 -2.16 1.12
CA ARG A 23 -20.41 -3.13 1.47
C ARG A 23 -20.21 -3.20 2.97
N TYR A 24 -19.66 -4.32 3.40
CA TYR A 24 -19.01 -4.40 4.70
C TYR A 24 -17.72 -3.57 4.72
N ALA A 25 -17.46 -2.92 5.85
CA ALA A 25 -16.34 -2.03 6.07
C ALA A 25 -15.88 -2.10 7.53
N ILE A 26 -14.69 -1.57 7.80
CA ILE A 26 -14.17 -1.43 9.17
C ILE A 26 -14.27 0.01 9.63
N ALA A 27 -14.66 0.20 10.89
CA ALA A 27 -14.60 1.48 11.58
C ALA A 27 -13.95 1.33 12.97
N PRO A 28 -13.26 2.37 13.47
CA PRO A 28 -12.90 2.44 14.88
C PRO A 28 -14.15 2.40 15.74
N ALA A 29 -14.15 1.56 16.78
CA ALA A 29 -15.28 1.43 17.70
C ALA A 29 -15.59 2.75 18.43
N SER A 30 -14.56 3.58 18.66
CA SER A 30 -14.67 4.88 19.32
C SER A 30 -15.51 5.92 18.58
N ILE A 31 -15.76 5.74 17.27
CA ILE A 31 -16.53 6.70 16.47
C ILE A 31 -18.05 6.53 16.67
N GLY A 32 -18.51 5.37 17.15
CA GLY A 32 -19.93 5.12 17.37
C GLY A 32 -20.76 5.03 16.08
N LEU A 33 -20.14 4.61 14.97
CA LEU A 33 -20.88 4.28 13.75
C LEU A 33 -21.74 3.02 13.95
N PRO A 34 -22.81 2.83 13.16
CA PRO A 34 -23.65 1.65 13.29
C PRO A 34 -22.86 0.35 13.09
N ALA A 35 -22.94 -0.55 14.07
CA ALA A 35 -22.34 -1.87 13.97
C ALA A 35 -23.17 -2.77 13.03
N VAL A 36 -22.49 -3.69 12.35
CA VAL A 36 -23.14 -4.78 11.62
C VAL A 36 -23.87 -5.67 12.61
N ASN A 37 -25.16 -5.90 12.37
CA ASN A 37 -26.04 -6.72 13.18
C ASN A 37 -26.93 -7.57 12.25
N GLU A 38 -27.56 -8.61 12.78
CA GLU A 38 -28.52 -9.46 12.05
C GLU A 38 -29.63 -8.63 11.36
N PRO A 39 -30.03 -8.96 10.12
CA PRO A 39 -29.65 -10.15 9.33
C PRO A 39 -28.36 -9.98 8.50
N LEU A 40 -27.62 -8.88 8.67
CA LEU A 40 -26.31 -8.70 8.04
C LEU A 40 -25.27 -9.49 8.84
N LYS A 41 -24.53 -10.39 8.19
CA LYS A 41 -23.52 -11.24 8.84
C LYS A 41 -22.17 -11.11 8.13
N ILE A 42 -21.09 -11.32 8.88
CA ILE A 42 -19.73 -11.44 8.32
C ILE A 42 -19.31 -12.88 8.47
N GLU A 43 -19.10 -13.57 7.35
CA GLU A 43 -18.60 -14.93 7.35
C GLU A 43 -17.76 -15.19 6.10
N ASP A 44 -16.75 -16.04 6.23
CA ASP A 44 -15.98 -16.46 5.07
C ASP A 44 -16.75 -17.48 4.22
N ALA A 45 -16.48 -17.49 2.92
CA ALA A 45 -17.13 -18.37 1.96
C ALA A 45 -16.81 -19.84 2.27
N ALA A 46 -17.86 -20.67 2.22
CA ALA A 46 -17.73 -22.12 2.44
C ALA A 46 -16.90 -22.82 1.35
N HIS A 47 -16.89 -22.26 0.15
CA HIS A 47 -16.20 -22.81 -1.02
C HIS A 47 -15.06 -21.90 -1.46
N SER A 48 -13.99 -22.51 -1.95
CA SER A 48 -12.80 -21.84 -2.46
C SER A 48 -12.56 -22.20 -3.93
N VAL A 49 -11.99 -21.27 -4.70
CA VAL A 49 -11.46 -21.51 -6.05
C VAL A 49 -10.22 -22.41 -6.07
N GLY A 50 -9.58 -22.64 -4.92
CA GLY A 50 -8.43 -23.53 -4.77
C GLY A 50 -8.47 -24.30 -3.45
N LYS A 51 -7.31 -24.60 -2.87
CA LYS A 51 -7.20 -25.33 -1.59
C LYS A 51 -7.41 -24.43 -0.35
N GLY A 52 -8.16 -23.34 -0.49
CA GLY A 52 -8.43 -22.40 0.60
C GLY A 52 -9.26 -23.01 1.71
N LYS A 53 -9.00 -22.58 2.94
CA LYS A 53 -9.73 -23.02 4.14
C LYS A 53 -10.53 -21.84 4.67
N LYS A 54 -11.73 -22.14 5.20
CA LYS A 54 -12.58 -21.14 5.84
C LYS A 54 -11.81 -20.45 6.98
N GLN A 55 -11.78 -19.12 6.97
CA GLN A 55 -11.13 -18.30 7.99
C GLN A 55 -12.13 -17.81 9.04
N ASN A 56 -11.64 -17.54 10.25
CA ASN A 56 -12.41 -16.84 11.27
C ASN A 56 -12.31 -15.32 11.04
N LEU A 57 -13.39 -14.71 10.58
CA LEU A 57 -13.45 -13.28 10.29
C LEU A 57 -13.98 -12.45 11.48
N THR A 58 -13.99 -13.01 12.70
CA THR A 58 -14.42 -12.26 13.89
C THR A 58 -13.44 -11.14 14.21
N MET A 59 -13.97 -9.96 14.57
CA MET A 59 -13.15 -8.83 15.02
C MET A 59 -12.83 -8.98 16.51
N GLU A 60 -11.55 -9.09 16.85
CA GLU A 60 -11.07 -9.21 18.23
C GLU A 60 -10.59 -7.86 18.79
N GLY A 61 -10.46 -7.75 20.11
CA GLY A 61 -9.79 -6.62 20.78
C GLY A 61 -10.63 -5.34 20.98
N GLY A 62 -11.86 -5.27 20.46
CA GLY A 62 -12.84 -4.21 20.76
C GLY A 62 -12.49 -2.80 20.27
N SER A 63 -11.31 -2.59 19.67
CA SER A 63 -10.87 -1.29 19.14
C SER A 63 -11.49 -0.94 17.79
N ALA A 64 -11.94 -1.95 17.05
CA ALA A 64 -12.61 -1.82 15.76
C ALA A 64 -13.88 -2.65 15.72
N GLN A 65 -14.76 -2.29 14.79
CA GLN A 65 -16.00 -3.00 14.53
C GLN A 65 -16.31 -3.04 13.03
N TYR A 66 -17.11 -4.02 12.63
CA TYR A 66 -17.71 -4.03 11.31
C TYR A 66 -18.84 -3.01 11.23
N THR A 67 -18.90 -2.27 10.13
CA THR A 67 -19.99 -1.37 9.78
C THR A 67 -20.39 -1.59 8.31
N ALA A 68 -21.53 -1.05 7.88
CA ALA A 68 -21.91 -1.05 6.47
C ALA A 68 -21.69 0.34 5.87
N ARG A 69 -21.04 0.41 4.71
CA ARG A 69 -20.76 1.64 3.98
C ARG A 69 -21.30 1.58 2.56
N LEU A 70 -21.46 2.73 1.92
CA LEU A 70 -21.70 2.77 0.47
C LEU A 70 -20.58 2.04 -0.29
N LEU A 71 -20.93 1.44 -1.43
CA LEU A 71 -19.92 0.85 -2.32
C LEU A 71 -18.93 1.94 -2.76
N ARG A 72 -17.65 1.56 -2.81
CA ARG A 72 -16.59 2.43 -3.33
C ARG A 72 -16.63 2.46 -4.86
N SER A 73 -15.91 3.41 -5.45
CA SER A 73 -15.84 3.52 -6.91
C SER A 73 -15.27 2.24 -7.52
N GLY A 74 -15.92 1.79 -8.60
CA GLY A 74 -15.68 0.51 -9.25
C GLY A 74 -16.88 0.10 -10.11
N TYR A 75 -17.05 -1.19 -10.34
CA TYR A 75 -18.10 -1.76 -11.18
C TYR A 75 -19.03 -2.64 -10.35
N LEU A 76 -20.34 -2.55 -10.62
CA LEU A 76 -21.33 -3.48 -10.08
C LEU A 76 -22.02 -4.21 -11.24
N TYR A 77 -21.94 -5.53 -11.21
CA TYR A 77 -22.66 -6.41 -12.12
C TYR A 77 -23.84 -7.05 -11.42
N VAL A 78 -25.00 -7.01 -12.07
CA VAL A 78 -26.27 -7.53 -11.54
C VAL A 78 -26.82 -8.53 -12.55
N TYR A 79 -26.84 -9.81 -12.17
CA TYR A 79 -27.33 -10.88 -13.02
C TYR A 79 -28.69 -11.38 -12.53
N ASP A 80 -29.73 -11.19 -13.35
CA ASP A 80 -31.07 -11.72 -13.13
C ASP A 80 -31.14 -13.16 -13.64
N GLU A 81 -31.10 -14.12 -12.72
CA GLU A 81 -30.98 -15.54 -13.05
C GLU A 81 -32.17 -16.07 -13.84
N LYS A 82 -33.37 -15.58 -13.54
CA LYS A 82 -34.60 -16.04 -14.18
C LYS A 82 -34.74 -15.50 -15.60
N ARG A 83 -34.23 -14.29 -15.85
CA ARG A 83 -34.32 -13.59 -17.14
C ARG A 83 -33.07 -13.74 -18.00
N ASP A 84 -32.02 -14.43 -17.50
CA ASP A 84 -30.71 -14.54 -18.12
C ASP A 84 -30.18 -13.18 -18.61
N ARG A 85 -30.29 -12.16 -17.75
CA ARG A 85 -29.95 -10.77 -18.07
C ARG A 85 -28.85 -10.24 -17.17
N MET A 86 -27.83 -9.65 -17.77
CA MET A 86 -26.77 -8.92 -17.07
C MET A 86 -27.00 -7.41 -17.19
N ASP A 87 -27.07 -6.72 -16.07
CA ASP A 87 -27.03 -5.26 -15.98
C ASP A 87 -25.69 -4.84 -15.34
N ALA A 88 -25.08 -3.75 -15.82
CA ALA A 88 -23.81 -3.26 -15.32
C ALA A 88 -23.89 -1.78 -14.91
N TYR A 89 -23.18 -1.42 -13.84
CA TYR A 89 -23.16 -0.07 -13.30
C TYR A 89 -21.73 0.38 -12.98
N TRP A 90 -21.38 1.59 -13.39
CA TRP A 90 -20.23 2.31 -12.86
C TRP A 90 -20.63 3.00 -11.55
N ILE A 91 -19.79 2.87 -10.54
CA ILE A 91 -19.97 3.52 -9.24
C ILE A 91 -19.00 4.71 -9.18
N THR A 92 -19.56 5.91 -9.08
CA THR A 92 -18.76 7.15 -8.90
C THR A 92 -18.15 7.21 -7.49
N GLU A 93 -17.18 8.10 -7.26
CA GLU A 93 -16.61 8.33 -5.92
C GLU A 93 -17.66 8.70 -4.86
N ASP A 94 -18.74 9.38 -5.25
CA ASP A 94 -19.84 9.79 -4.34
C ASP A 94 -20.92 8.70 -4.15
N GLY A 95 -20.71 7.49 -4.68
CA GLY A 95 -21.65 6.37 -4.51
C GLY A 95 -22.88 6.42 -5.42
N TYR A 96 -22.83 7.17 -6.53
CA TYR A 96 -23.86 7.13 -7.58
C TYR A 96 -23.64 6.00 -8.58
N TYR A 97 -24.74 5.38 -9.02
CA TYR A 97 -24.76 4.25 -9.95
C TYR A 97 -25.20 4.68 -11.34
N MET A 98 -24.26 4.72 -12.28
CA MET A 98 -24.53 4.94 -13.70
C MET A 98 -24.63 3.62 -14.42
N ARG A 99 -25.76 3.33 -15.06
CA ARG A 99 -25.92 2.12 -15.87
C ARG A 99 -25.16 2.25 -17.18
N PHE A 100 -24.53 1.16 -17.61
CA PHE A 100 -23.91 1.04 -18.93
C PHE A 100 -24.19 -0.35 -19.51
N ALA A 101 -23.97 -0.53 -20.82
CA ALA A 101 -24.06 -1.85 -21.43
C ALA A 101 -22.88 -2.71 -20.94
N PRO A 102 -23.08 -3.95 -20.45
CA PRO A 102 -22.03 -4.73 -19.79
C PRO A 102 -20.72 -4.84 -20.57
N GLU A 103 -20.79 -4.98 -21.88
CA GLU A 103 -19.66 -5.14 -22.79
C GLU A 103 -19.07 -3.80 -23.28
N ALA A 104 -19.71 -2.66 -22.98
CA ALA A 104 -19.27 -1.34 -23.42
C ALA A 104 -18.30 -0.72 -22.42
N ALA A 105 -17.23 -0.08 -22.92
CA ALA A 105 -16.35 0.72 -22.08
C ALA A 105 -17.10 1.89 -21.43
N VAL A 106 -16.79 2.20 -20.17
CA VAL A 106 -17.35 3.37 -19.48
C VAL A 106 -16.60 4.64 -19.94
N PRO A 107 -17.29 5.63 -20.56
CA PRO A 107 -16.66 6.88 -20.98
C PRO A 107 -16.01 7.62 -19.81
N ALA A 108 -14.92 8.36 -20.06
CA ALA A 108 -14.19 9.05 -18.98
C ALA A 108 -15.06 10.11 -18.29
N GLU A 109 -15.88 10.82 -19.06
CA GLU A 109 -16.80 11.86 -18.58
C GLU A 109 -17.90 11.26 -17.69
N ALA A 110 -18.35 10.06 -18.05
CA ALA A 110 -19.33 9.30 -17.29
C ALA A 110 -18.82 8.92 -15.90
N LYS A 111 -17.50 8.76 -15.72
CA LYS A 111 -16.92 8.35 -14.43
C LYS A 111 -17.11 9.40 -13.33
N SER A 112 -17.21 10.67 -13.71
CA SER A 112 -17.41 11.83 -12.84
C SER A 112 -18.83 12.39 -12.85
N ALA A 113 -19.78 11.68 -13.47
CA ALA A 113 -21.12 12.22 -13.68
C ALA A 113 -21.85 12.49 -12.36
N LYS A 114 -22.63 13.57 -12.35
CA LYS A 114 -23.42 14.02 -11.21
C LYS A 114 -24.91 13.88 -11.48
N PRO A 115 -25.73 13.56 -10.47
CA PRO A 115 -27.18 13.56 -10.64
C PRO A 115 -27.70 14.96 -10.96
N CYS A 116 -28.85 15.02 -11.63
CA CYS A 116 -29.49 16.30 -11.92
C CYS A 116 -30.04 16.94 -10.63
N ASN A 117 -30.25 18.26 -10.67
CA ASN A 117 -30.70 19.04 -9.52
C ASN A 117 -32.22 18.90 -9.22
N TYR A 118 -32.88 17.86 -9.75
CA TYR A 118 -34.30 17.64 -9.50
C TYR A 118 -34.51 16.98 -8.13
N THR A 119 -35.52 17.43 -7.38
CA THR A 119 -35.75 16.96 -6.01
C THR A 119 -35.96 15.45 -5.93
N GLY A 120 -35.18 14.75 -5.10
CA GLY A 120 -35.22 13.30 -4.94
C GLY A 120 -34.37 12.51 -5.94
N HIS A 121 -33.82 13.15 -6.99
CA HIS A 121 -33.02 12.45 -8.00
C HIS A 121 -31.61 12.12 -7.51
N GLN A 122 -31.01 12.99 -6.69
CA GLN A 122 -29.71 12.74 -6.06
C GLN A 122 -29.77 11.50 -5.15
N GLU A 123 -30.87 11.34 -4.43
CA GLU A 123 -31.14 10.20 -3.56
C GLU A 123 -31.32 8.90 -4.36
N LEU A 124 -32.09 8.94 -5.45
CA LEU A 124 -32.29 7.77 -6.32
C LEU A 124 -31.03 7.35 -7.08
N ALA A 125 -30.10 8.28 -7.33
CA ALA A 125 -28.84 7.97 -7.98
C ALA A 125 -27.97 7.01 -7.15
N GLY A 126 -28.13 6.98 -5.82
CA GLY A 126 -27.49 6.04 -4.89
C GLY A 126 -28.14 4.65 -4.82
N CYS A 127 -29.18 4.39 -5.62
CA CYS A 127 -29.85 3.10 -5.70
C CYS A 127 -29.65 2.47 -7.09
N ILE A 128 -29.92 1.18 -7.24
CA ILE A 128 -30.18 0.50 -8.52
C ILE A 128 -31.64 0.07 -8.58
N SER A 129 -32.13 -0.30 -9.76
CA SER A 129 -33.52 -0.76 -9.92
C SER A 129 -33.61 -2.14 -10.55
N ILE A 130 -34.43 -3.00 -9.93
CA ILE A 130 -34.86 -4.27 -10.52
C ILE A 130 -36.26 -4.08 -11.11
N ALA A 131 -36.31 -4.03 -12.45
CA ALA A 131 -37.58 -3.93 -13.17
C ALA A 131 -38.45 -5.17 -12.94
N ASP A 132 -39.77 -4.96 -12.84
CA ASP A 132 -40.76 -6.04 -12.70
C ASP A 132 -40.39 -7.05 -11.59
N ALA A 133 -40.01 -6.54 -10.41
CA ALA A 133 -39.43 -7.34 -9.35
C ALA A 133 -40.35 -8.47 -8.84
N ARG A 134 -41.68 -8.30 -8.88
CA ARG A 134 -42.64 -9.35 -8.46
C ARG A 134 -42.51 -10.64 -9.26
N ASN A 135 -42.06 -10.55 -10.51
CA ASN A 135 -41.83 -11.68 -11.40
C ASN A 135 -40.35 -12.07 -11.53
N ALA A 136 -39.44 -11.30 -10.91
CA ALA A 136 -38.03 -11.66 -10.80
C ALA A 136 -37.86 -12.86 -9.85
N GLY A 137 -36.67 -13.48 -9.89
CA GLY A 137 -36.24 -14.48 -8.91
C GLY A 137 -35.02 -13.98 -8.15
N ILE A 138 -34.00 -14.86 -8.06
CA ILE A 138 -32.70 -14.50 -7.53
C ILE A 138 -31.99 -13.56 -8.51
N VAL A 139 -31.54 -12.42 -7.98
CA VAL A 139 -30.57 -11.55 -8.63
C VAL A 139 -29.23 -11.68 -7.90
N TRP A 140 -28.15 -11.74 -8.66
CA TRP A 140 -26.79 -11.85 -8.14
C TRP A 140 -26.09 -10.50 -8.28
N LEU A 141 -25.55 -9.97 -7.19
CA LEU A 141 -24.84 -8.69 -7.16
C LEU A 141 -23.34 -8.94 -6.93
N GLY A 142 -22.50 -8.55 -7.89
CA GLY A 142 -21.05 -8.72 -7.83
C GLY A 142 -20.32 -7.39 -8.00
N TYR A 143 -19.59 -6.96 -6.98
CA TYR A 143 -18.72 -5.79 -7.05
C TYR A 143 -17.33 -6.17 -7.61
N SER A 144 -16.77 -5.33 -8.48
CA SER A 144 -15.44 -5.52 -9.05
C SER A 144 -14.62 -4.23 -9.13
N ASP A 145 -13.32 -4.38 -8.90
CA ASP A 145 -12.29 -3.36 -9.10
C ASP A 145 -11.99 -3.10 -10.58
N VAL A 146 -12.28 -4.09 -11.43
CA VAL A 146 -11.98 -4.10 -12.86
C VAL A 146 -13.28 -4.19 -13.66
N GLN A 147 -13.29 -3.59 -14.84
CA GLN A 147 -14.35 -3.86 -15.80
C GLN A 147 -14.25 -5.31 -16.27
N TRP A 148 -15.33 -6.08 -16.18
CA TRP A 148 -15.33 -7.45 -16.71
C TRP A 148 -15.19 -7.43 -18.23
N THR A 149 -14.30 -8.28 -18.73
CA THR A 149 -14.19 -8.59 -20.16
C THR A 149 -15.42 -9.37 -20.62
N SER A 150 -15.64 -9.44 -21.94
CA SER A 150 -16.71 -10.29 -22.50
C SER A 150 -16.57 -11.75 -22.04
N ALA A 151 -15.34 -12.26 -21.95
CA ALA A 151 -15.08 -13.63 -21.46
C ALA A 151 -15.54 -13.82 -20.01
N VAL A 152 -15.26 -12.85 -19.13
CA VAL A 152 -15.74 -12.89 -17.74
C VAL A 152 -17.26 -12.78 -17.70
N ILE A 153 -17.88 -11.88 -18.46
CA ILE A 153 -19.34 -11.71 -18.51
C ILE A 153 -20.01 -13.02 -18.95
N ASP A 154 -19.54 -13.63 -20.03
CA ASP A 154 -20.09 -14.87 -20.57
C ASP A 154 -19.90 -16.05 -19.61
N ALA A 155 -18.77 -16.12 -18.90
CA ALA A 155 -18.54 -17.13 -17.86
C ALA A 155 -19.55 -17.04 -16.69
N HIS A 156 -20.17 -15.88 -16.47
CA HIS A 156 -21.18 -15.68 -15.43
C HIS A 156 -22.62 -15.85 -15.92
N ARG A 157 -22.85 -16.01 -17.23
CA ARG A 157 -24.21 -16.16 -17.81
C ARG A 157 -24.73 -17.60 -17.74
N GLY A 158 -26.04 -17.73 -17.84
CA GLY A 158 -26.75 -19.00 -17.88
C GLY A 158 -26.54 -19.93 -16.68
N PRO A 159 -26.92 -21.21 -16.83
CA PRO A 159 -26.78 -22.23 -15.79
C PRO A 159 -25.32 -22.59 -15.48
N HIS A 160 -24.43 -22.57 -16.48
CA HIS A 160 -23.02 -22.92 -16.31
C HIS A 160 -22.28 -21.92 -15.42
N GLY A 161 -22.64 -20.64 -15.47
CA GLY A 161 -22.07 -19.60 -14.60
C GLY A 161 -22.53 -19.65 -13.15
N LYS A 162 -23.51 -20.51 -12.78
CA LYS A 162 -24.07 -20.54 -11.42
C LYS A 162 -23.01 -20.75 -10.34
N ARG A 163 -22.07 -21.67 -10.58
CA ARG A 163 -20.98 -21.94 -9.64
C ARG A 163 -20.08 -20.73 -9.42
N LEU A 164 -19.78 -19.96 -10.48
CA LEU A 164 -18.97 -18.74 -10.36
C LEU A 164 -19.73 -17.69 -9.55
N ARG A 165 -21.03 -17.51 -9.80
CA ARG A 165 -21.87 -16.57 -9.03
C ARG A 165 -21.91 -16.94 -7.55
N GLU A 166 -22.07 -18.22 -7.21
CA GLU A 166 -22.04 -18.72 -5.83
C GLU A 166 -20.71 -18.51 -5.10
N LEU A 167 -19.59 -18.37 -5.83
CA LEU A 167 -18.27 -18.19 -5.23
C LEU A 167 -18.02 -16.76 -4.74
N HIS A 168 -18.58 -15.74 -5.40
CA HIS A 168 -18.24 -14.33 -5.09
C HIS A 168 -19.39 -13.32 -5.16
N MET A 169 -20.54 -13.66 -5.76
CA MET A 169 -21.66 -12.73 -5.89
C MET A 169 -22.67 -12.91 -4.76
N ARG A 170 -23.27 -11.80 -4.31
CA ARG A 170 -24.35 -11.81 -3.33
C ARG A 170 -25.66 -12.20 -4.02
N ALA A 171 -26.23 -13.34 -3.63
CA ALA A 171 -27.61 -13.70 -3.99
C ALA A 171 -28.62 -12.85 -3.22
N PHE A 172 -29.63 -12.35 -3.91
CA PHE A 172 -30.79 -11.66 -3.33
C PHE A 172 -32.06 -12.07 -4.09
N ASP A 173 -33.05 -12.64 -3.41
CA ASP A 173 -34.33 -13.00 -4.04
C ASP A 173 -35.24 -11.76 -4.12
N ALA A 174 -35.14 -11.05 -5.25
CA ALA A 174 -35.93 -9.84 -5.51
C ALA A 174 -37.43 -10.15 -5.64
N GLY A 175 -37.79 -11.33 -6.12
CA GLY A 175 -39.17 -11.80 -6.24
C GLY A 175 -39.81 -12.05 -4.90
N ALA A 176 -39.14 -12.81 -4.03
CA ALA A 176 -39.60 -13.06 -2.67
C ALA A 176 -39.65 -11.76 -1.86
N TRP A 177 -38.66 -10.87 -2.00
CA TRP A 177 -38.66 -9.55 -1.37
C TRP A 177 -39.87 -8.71 -1.78
N ALA A 178 -40.09 -8.56 -3.09
CA ALA A 178 -41.21 -7.76 -3.61
C ALA A 178 -42.59 -8.27 -3.19
N LYS A 179 -42.75 -9.59 -2.99
CA LYS A 179 -44.00 -10.20 -2.52
C LYS A 179 -44.23 -10.01 -1.02
N SER A 180 -43.17 -10.12 -0.22
CA SER A 180 -43.23 -10.06 1.24
C SER A 180 -43.16 -8.65 1.82
N HIS A 181 -42.54 -7.70 1.10
CA HIS A 181 -42.29 -6.33 1.56
C HIS A 181 -43.03 -5.33 0.67
N GLN A 182 -44.37 -5.32 0.79
CA GLN A 182 -45.22 -4.36 0.08
C GLN A 182 -45.19 -3.00 0.79
N ALA A 183 -45.10 -1.92 0.00
CA ALA A 183 -45.27 -0.58 0.53
C ALA A 183 -46.76 -0.31 0.73
N SER A 184 -47.19 -0.14 1.98
CA SER A 184 -48.56 0.27 2.31
C SER A 184 -48.61 1.77 2.55
N ALA A 185 -49.57 2.46 1.92
CA ALA A 185 -49.82 3.89 2.14
C ALA A 185 -50.27 4.22 3.58
N LYS A 186 -50.64 3.20 4.37
CA LYS A 186 -51.12 3.34 5.77
C LYS A 186 -50.23 2.66 6.82
N ALA A 187 -49.26 1.83 6.41
CA ALA A 187 -48.31 1.21 7.33
C ALA A 187 -47.04 2.06 7.36
N ALA A 188 -47.01 3.01 8.28
CA ALA A 188 -45.73 3.37 8.89
C ALA A 188 -45.13 2.06 9.43
N THR A 189 -43.89 1.80 9.02
CA THR A 189 -42.98 0.78 9.55
C THR A 189 -43.40 -0.68 9.36
N ALA A 190 -42.78 -1.36 8.39
CA ALA A 190 -42.39 -2.75 8.63
C ALA A 190 -41.49 -2.70 9.89
N HIS A 191 -42.00 -3.18 11.03
CA HIS A 191 -41.28 -3.09 12.30
C HIS A 191 -40.20 -4.18 12.30
N GLY A 192 -38.93 -3.76 12.19
CA GLY A 192 -37.76 -4.63 12.32
C GLY A 192 -36.93 -4.79 11.05
N ARG A 193 -35.73 -5.37 11.19
CA ARG A 193 -34.73 -5.51 10.11
C ARG A 193 -35.03 -6.66 9.13
N GLY A 194 -36.07 -7.45 9.38
CA GLY A 194 -36.40 -8.65 8.61
C GLY A 194 -35.45 -9.82 8.90
N SER A 195 -35.63 -10.93 8.16
CA SER A 195 -34.84 -12.16 8.28
C SER A 195 -34.09 -12.53 6.99
N VAL A 196 -34.20 -11.71 5.94
CA VAL A 196 -33.53 -11.96 4.66
C VAL A 196 -32.02 -11.75 4.86
N PRO A 197 -31.18 -12.78 4.66
CA PRO A 197 -29.75 -12.65 4.89
C PRO A 197 -29.15 -11.50 4.09
N HIS A 198 -28.33 -10.69 4.75
CA HIS A 198 -27.60 -9.58 4.14
C HIS A 198 -28.47 -8.50 3.47
N ALA A 199 -29.77 -8.44 3.81
CA ALA A 199 -30.66 -7.39 3.33
C ALA A 199 -31.55 -6.84 4.44
N VAL A 200 -31.78 -5.53 4.43
CA VAL A 200 -32.71 -4.86 5.35
C VAL A 200 -33.59 -3.86 4.59
N PRO A 201 -34.79 -3.50 5.11
CA PRO A 201 -35.62 -2.49 4.47
C PRO A 201 -34.95 -1.12 4.41
N MET A 202 -35.26 -0.31 3.39
CA MET A 202 -34.73 1.05 3.22
C MET A 202 -35.04 1.98 4.42
N SER A 203 -36.05 1.64 5.23
CA SER A 203 -36.34 2.36 6.49
C SER A 203 -35.24 2.25 7.54
N GLU A 204 -34.35 1.25 7.42
CA GLU A 204 -33.23 1.03 8.34
C GLU A 204 -31.95 1.78 7.91
N LEU A 205 -32.03 2.64 6.89
CA LEU A 205 -30.88 3.33 6.28
C LEU A 205 -30.00 4.07 7.30
N ALA A 206 -30.59 4.96 8.10
CA ALA A 206 -29.86 5.73 9.11
C ALA A 206 -29.30 4.87 10.27
N LYS A 207 -29.81 3.65 10.47
CA LYS A 207 -29.36 2.72 11.52
C LYS A 207 -28.39 1.66 11.00
N THR A 208 -28.20 1.57 9.68
CA THR A 208 -27.42 0.49 9.06
C THR A 208 -26.21 1.06 8.32
N VAL A 209 -26.37 2.13 7.55
CA VAL A 209 -25.32 2.66 6.66
C VAL A 209 -24.62 3.82 7.32
N ALA A 210 -23.31 3.69 7.53
CA ALA A 210 -22.49 4.63 8.28
C ALA A 210 -22.59 6.06 7.75
N GLU A 211 -22.62 6.24 6.43
CA GLU A 211 -22.73 7.56 5.81
C GLU A 211 -24.05 8.27 6.16
N TYR A 212 -25.14 7.53 6.40
CA TYR A 212 -26.47 8.08 6.72
C TYR A 212 -26.77 8.14 8.22
N ALA A 213 -25.87 7.64 9.06
CA ALA A 213 -26.07 7.62 10.50
C ALA A 213 -26.16 9.04 11.06
N PRO A 214 -27.00 9.29 12.09
CA PRO A 214 -27.15 10.61 12.73
C PRO A 214 -25.94 10.99 13.61
N ALA A 215 -24.77 10.40 13.38
CA ALA A 215 -23.57 10.60 14.17
C ALA A 215 -23.08 12.07 14.06
N LYS A 216 -22.46 12.57 15.13
CA LYS A 216 -21.79 13.87 15.10
C LYS A 216 -20.79 13.87 13.95
N PRO A 217 -20.71 14.94 13.12
CA PRO A 217 -19.68 15.04 12.10
C PRO A 217 -18.33 14.84 12.78
N VAL A 218 -17.63 13.78 12.40
CA VAL A 218 -16.29 13.49 12.92
C VAL A 218 -15.37 14.44 12.15
N PRO A 219 -14.80 15.48 12.79
CA PRO A 219 -13.83 16.33 12.10
C PRO A 219 -12.66 15.43 11.73
N ASN A 220 -12.34 15.32 10.44
CA ASN A 220 -11.38 14.34 9.93
C ASN A 220 -11.71 12.89 10.35
N GLY A 221 -12.97 12.47 10.13
CA GLY A 221 -13.37 11.07 10.27
C GLY A 221 -12.40 10.12 9.58
N PHE A 222 -12.43 8.83 9.96
CA PHE A 222 -11.61 7.79 9.36
C PHE A 222 -11.70 7.84 7.82
N ALA A 223 -10.74 8.53 7.21
CA ALA A 223 -10.53 8.65 5.78
C ALA A 223 -9.01 8.62 5.53
N PRO A 224 -8.30 7.59 6.01
CA PRO A 224 -6.90 7.39 5.64
C PRO A 224 -6.79 7.36 4.12
N SER A 225 -5.68 7.87 3.59
CA SER A 225 -5.44 8.07 2.15
C SER A 225 -5.62 6.82 1.29
N SER A 226 -5.59 5.63 1.88
CA SER A 226 -5.80 4.34 1.22
C SER A 226 -7.21 3.74 1.37
N ALA A 227 -8.09 4.27 2.24
CA ALA A 227 -9.47 3.80 2.36
C ALA A 227 -10.40 4.59 1.44
N PRO A 228 -11.52 3.99 0.98
CA PRO A 228 -12.56 4.74 0.27
C PRO A 228 -13.03 5.94 1.07
N ARG A 229 -13.04 7.10 0.43
CA ARG A 229 -13.36 8.39 1.05
C ARG A 229 -14.72 8.30 1.77
N PHE A 230 -14.78 8.80 3.00
CA PHE A 230 -16.02 8.80 3.79
C PHE A 230 -16.85 10.04 3.46
N HIS A 231 -18.03 9.83 2.88
CA HIS A 231 -18.94 10.90 2.47
C HIS A 231 -20.11 11.00 3.47
N LEU A 232 -20.18 12.11 4.21
CA LEU A 232 -21.24 12.28 5.22
C LEU A 232 -22.58 12.61 4.54
N HIS A 233 -23.58 11.75 4.78
CA HIS A 233 -24.98 11.88 4.38
C HIS A 233 -25.94 11.92 5.59
N ALA A 234 -25.43 12.25 6.78
CA ALA A 234 -26.23 12.38 7.99
C ALA A 234 -27.45 13.29 7.76
N GLY A 235 -28.62 12.85 8.23
CA GLY A 235 -29.90 13.56 8.06
C GLY A 235 -30.54 13.44 6.67
N LYS A 236 -29.92 12.75 5.71
CA LYS A 236 -30.48 12.57 4.36
C LYS A 236 -31.30 11.30 4.16
N ALA A 237 -31.38 10.43 5.17
CA ALA A 237 -32.04 9.12 5.05
C ALA A 237 -33.54 9.22 4.73
N ASP A 238 -34.25 10.18 5.33
CA ASP A 238 -35.68 10.36 5.10
C ASP A 238 -35.98 10.84 3.68
N GLY A 239 -35.09 11.67 3.12
CA GLY A 239 -35.13 12.08 1.71
C GLY A 239 -35.02 10.89 0.76
N VAL A 240 -34.11 9.95 1.05
CA VAL A 240 -33.96 8.70 0.26
C VAL A 240 -35.22 7.85 0.36
N GLN A 241 -35.76 7.66 1.55
CA GLN A 241 -36.98 6.89 1.75
C GLN A 241 -38.17 7.52 1.01
N ALA A 242 -38.34 8.84 1.09
CA ALA A 242 -39.40 9.56 0.40
C ALA A 242 -39.26 9.46 -1.12
N ALA A 243 -38.04 9.60 -1.65
CA ALA A 243 -37.76 9.46 -3.07
C ALA A 243 -38.06 8.03 -3.56
N CYS A 244 -37.66 7.02 -2.79
CA CYS A 244 -37.96 5.62 -3.09
C CYS A 244 -39.47 5.34 -3.10
N ARG A 245 -40.22 5.80 -2.10
CA ARG A 245 -41.69 5.63 -2.05
C ARG A 245 -42.40 6.33 -3.20
N ARG A 246 -41.95 7.53 -3.57
CA ARG A 246 -42.52 8.27 -4.70
C ARG A 246 -42.35 7.51 -6.01
N ARG A 247 -41.18 6.88 -6.19
CA ARG A 247 -40.81 6.22 -7.45
C ARG A 247 -41.28 4.77 -7.55
N SER A 248 -41.46 4.12 -6.41
CA SER A 248 -41.85 2.71 -6.28
C SER A 248 -42.93 2.53 -5.21
N PRO A 249 -44.15 3.07 -5.43
CA PRO A 249 -45.16 3.21 -4.38
C PRO A 249 -45.70 1.89 -3.82
N GLU A 250 -45.54 0.78 -4.54
CA GLU A 250 -46.01 -0.54 -4.11
C GLU A 250 -44.92 -1.43 -3.49
N LEU A 251 -43.65 -1.05 -3.61
CA LEU A 251 -42.50 -1.89 -3.26
C LEU A 251 -41.64 -1.19 -2.22
N ALA A 252 -41.41 -1.85 -1.08
CA ALA A 252 -40.44 -1.34 -0.12
C ALA A 252 -39.02 -1.57 -0.67
N GLY A 253 -38.25 -0.48 -0.82
CA GLY A 253 -36.85 -0.58 -1.21
C GLY A 253 -36.02 -1.36 -0.18
N ALA A 254 -34.88 -1.90 -0.62
CA ALA A 254 -33.98 -2.68 0.23
C ALA A 254 -32.58 -2.10 0.25
N ILE A 255 -31.86 -2.33 1.35
CA ILE A 255 -30.41 -2.14 1.46
C ILE A 255 -29.82 -3.54 1.41
N VAL A 256 -28.90 -3.79 0.48
CA VAL A 256 -28.32 -5.13 0.24
C VAL A 256 -26.81 -5.06 0.40
N ALA A 257 -26.26 -5.84 1.33
CA ALA A 257 -24.82 -5.91 1.56
C ALA A 257 -24.16 -6.86 0.55
N VAL A 258 -23.32 -6.29 -0.30
CA VAL A 258 -22.50 -6.97 -1.31
C VAL A 258 -21.10 -7.21 -0.74
N ASP A 259 -20.50 -8.34 -1.13
CA ASP A 259 -19.17 -8.71 -0.67
C ASP A 259 -18.09 -7.87 -1.37
N ASP A 260 -17.26 -7.18 -0.57
CA ASP A 260 -16.04 -6.50 -1.03
C ASP A 260 -14.88 -6.80 -0.07
N PRO A 261 -14.38 -8.05 -0.06
CA PRO A 261 -13.25 -8.45 0.78
C PRO A 261 -12.01 -7.57 0.59
N ALA A 262 -11.73 -7.14 -0.64
CA ALA A 262 -10.64 -6.21 -0.92
C ALA A 262 -10.84 -4.86 -0.21
N GLY A 263 -12.05 -4.30 -0.24
CA GLY A 263 -12.38 -3.09 0.52
C GLY A 263 -12.24 -3.27 2.03
N VAL A 264 -12.63 -4.42 2.59
CA VAL A 264 -12.46 -4.70 4.02
C VAL A 264 -10.99 -4.79 4.41
N THR A 265 -10.15 -5.50 3.63
CA THR A 265 -8.69 -5.55 3.88
C THR A 265 -8.06 -4.17 3.79
N GLN A 266 -8.46 -3.34 2.82
CA GLN A 266 -7.99 -1.96 2.69
C GLN A 266 -8.41 -1.11 3.90
N ASP A 267 -9.65 -1.24 4.40
CA ASP A 267 -10.08 -0.54 5.60
C ASP A 267 -9.26 -0.97 6.84
N LEU A 268 -8.93 -2.26 6.99
CA LEU A 268 -8.07 -2.77 8.08
C LEU A 268 -6.67 -2.17 8.03
N VAL A 269 -6.02 -2.23 6.85
CA VAL A 269 -4.72 -1.61 6.61
C VAL A 269 -4.75 -0.13 6.97
N ALA A 270 -5.78 0.56 6.52
CA ALA A 270 -5.87 1.99 6.66
C ALA A 270 -6.15 2.37 8.13
N LEU A 271 -6.82 1.51 8.91
CA LEU A 271 -7.00 1.65 10.35
C LEU A 271 -5.71 1.41 11.14
N ILE A 272 -4.92 0.39 10.76
CA ILE A 272 -3.58 0.17 11.30
C ILE A 272 -2.72 1.44 11.12
N ASN A 273 -2.67 1.96 9.89
CA ASN A 273 -1.95 3.20 9.59
C ASN A 273 -2.47 4.39 10.39
N TRP A 274 -3.79 4.56 10.47
CA TRP A 274 -4.39 5.66 11.22
C TRP A 274 -3.98 5.65 12.70
N HIS A 275 -3.92 4.48 13.33
CA HIS A 275 -3.44 4.33 14.70
C HIS A 275 -1.95 4.69 14.84
N SER A 276 -1.10 4.25 13.91
CA SER A 276 0.33 4.60 13.87
C SER A 276 0.56 6.11 13.67
N GLU A 277 -0.14 6.73 12.72
CA GLU A 277 -0.01 8.18 12.45
C GLU A 277 -0.45 9.01 13.67
N ARG A 278 -1.51 8.60 14.37
CA ARG A 278 -1.95 9.28 15.60
C ARG A 278 -0.93 9.23 16.71
N LEU A 279 -0.22 8.11 16.87
CA LEU A 279 0.88 8.04 17.83
C LEU A 279 1.97 9.04 17.45
N LEU A 280 2.34 9.11 16.17
CA LEU A 280 3.35 10.05 15.68
C LEU A 280 2.92 11.52 15.83
N ASP A 281 1.63 11.81 15.68
CA ASP A 281 1.09 13.17 15.83
C ASP A 281 0.89 13.60 17.29
N THR A 282 1.23 12.74 18.27
CA THR A 282 1.18 13.09 19.70
C THR A 282 2.05 14.30 19.97
N ARG A 283 1.43 15.36 20.52
CA ARG A 283 2.13 16.59 20.87
C ARG A 283 3.00 16.39 22.10
N VAL A 284 4.20 16.92 22.03
CA VAL A 284 5.15 16.98 23.14
C VAL A 284 4.97 18.33 23.83
N GLU A 285 4.77 18.30 25.15
CA GLU A 285 4.66 19.52 25.95
C GLU A 285 5.95 20.35 25.88
N LYS A 286 5.78 21.67 25.86
CA LYS A 286 6.91 22.59 25.91
C LYS A 286 7.70 22.32 27.20
N GLU A 287 9.03 22.31 27.09
CA GLU A 287 9.97 22.08 28.20
C GLU A 287 10.09 20.64 28.73
N LYS A 288 9.26 19.69 28.27
CA LYS A 288 9.27 18.30 28.74
C LYS A 288 10.64 17.61 28.66
N TYR A 289 11.39 17.87 27.60
CA TYR A 289 12.73 17.29 27.36
C TYR A 289 13.85 18.35 27.42
N GLY A 290 13.61 19.46 28.12
CA GLY A 290 14.53 20.60 28.22
C GLY A 290 14.01 21.85 27.50
N ALA A 291 14.75 22.96 27.59
CA ALA A 291 14.38 24.24 26.97
C ALA A 291 14.08 24.05 25.48
N GLY A 292 12.79 24.15 25.12
CA GLY A 292 12.29 23.76 23.81
C GLY A 292 12.87 24.56 22.65
N TYR A 293 12.82 24.00 21.45
CA TYR A 293 13.17 24.70 20.20
C TYR A 293 12.08 25.71 19.82
N GLY A 294 12.22 26.95 20.30
CA GLY A 294 11.45 28.09 19.81
C GLY A 294 9.92 27.94 19.94
N PRO A 295 9.13 28.67 19.12
CA PRO A 295 7.67 28.71 19.23
C PRO A 295 6.93 27.54 18.56
N TYR A 296 7.62 26.54 18.01
CA TYR A 296 7.00 25.53 17.16
C TYR A 296 6.48 24.31 17.94
N PRO A 297 5.27 23.79 17.62
CA PRO A 297 4.78 22.56 18.23
C PRO A 297 5.64 21.37 17.80
N THR A 298 6.21 20.66 18.77
CA THR A 298 6.96 19.42 18.55
C THR A 298 6.04 18.21 18.74
N THR A 299 6.16 17.21 17.87
CA THR A 299 5.41 15.95 17.95
C THR A 299 6.34 14.75 18.06
N TYR A 300 5.79 13.58 18.39
CA TYR A 300 6.54 12.32 18.35
C TYR A 300 7.17 12.08 16.98
N ARG A 301 6.51 12.46 15.88
CA ARG A 301 7.07 12.39 14.52
C ARG A 301 8.41 13.12 14.41
N ASN A 302 8.49 14.33 14.98
CA ASN A 302 9.72 15.11 14.96
C ASN A 302 10.83 14.43 15.76
N LEU A 303 10.50 13.88 16.92
CA LEU A 303 11.48 13.22 17.79
C LEU A 303 11.92 11.85 17.23
N VAL A 304 11.03 11.09 16.60
CA VAL A 304 11.37 9.87 15.86
C VAL A 304 12.29 10.18 14.68
N ALA A 305 12.04 11.28 13.95
CA ALA A 305 12.94 11.72 12.89
C ALA A 305 14.32 12.11 13.43
N LEU A 306 14.38 12.79 14.57
CA LEU A 306 15.63 13.14 15.25
C LEU A 306 16.40 11.88 15.70
N ASP A 307 15.72 10.92 16.30
CA ASP A 307 16.28 9.62 16.69
C ASP A 307 16.83 8.85 15.49
N GLY A 308 16.07 8.81 14.39
CA GLY A 308 16.53 8.22 13.13
C GLY A 308 17.79 8.90 12.60
N ALA A 309 17.87 10.23 12.67
CA ALA A 309 19.06 10.98 12.27
C ALA A 309 20.26 10.70 13.18
N ILE A 310 20.07 10.63 14.50
CA ILE A 310 21.12 10.28 15.47
C ILE A 310 21.64 8.86 15.21
N LYS A 311 20.75 7.89 15.00
CA LYS A 311 21.11 6.50 14.67
C LYS A 311 21.86 6.39 13.35
N THR A 312 21.42 7.12 12.32
CA THR A 312 22.09 7.16 11.02
C THR A 312 23.48 7.78 11.12
N LEU A 313 23.61 8.88 11.86
CA LEU A 313 24.90 9.52 12.13
C LEU A 313 25.84 8.58 12.88
N ARG A 314 25.33 7.86 13.88
CA ARG A 314 26.11 6.86 14.63
C ARG A 314 26.58 5.74 13.71
N ALA A 315 25.69 5.13 12.93
CA ALA A 315 26.06 4.07 11.99
C ALA A 315 27.10 4.52 10.97
N THR A 316 26.96 5.76 10.44
CA THR A 316 27.91 6.33 9.48
C THR A 316 29.27 6.61 10.12
N ASN A 317 29.28 7.15 11.34
CA ASN A 317 30.50 7.34 12.12
C ASN A 317 31.17 5.99 12.42
N ASP A 318 30.38 4.99 12.81
CA ASP A 318 30.88 3.68 13.18
C ASP A 318 31.56 2.99 11.99
N GLU A 319 30.95 3.06 10.80
CA GLU A 319 31.55 2.53 9.57
C GLU A 319 32.83 3.29 9.19
N LYS A 320 32.80 4.63 9.25
CA LYS A 320 33.99 5.45 9.00
C LYS A 320 35.15 5.09 9.94
N VAL A 321 34.88 5.01 11.24
CA VAL A 321 35.90 4.71 12.26
C VAL A 321 36.44 3.29 12.07
N LYS A 322 35.57 2.33 11.74
CA LYS A 322 36.00 0.97 11.41
C LYS A 322 36.97 1.00 10.23
N LEU A 323 36.61 1.65 9.11
CA LEU A 323 37.51 1.79 7.96
C LEU A 323 38.84 2.47 8.31
N GLU A 324 38.84 3.49 9.17
CA GLU A 324 40.07 4.14 9.64
C GLU A 324 40.97 3.21 10.48
N VAL A 325 40.36 2.37 11.33
CA VAL A 325 41.10 1.36 12.13
C VAL A 325 41.73 0.32 11.22
N PHE A 326 40.99 -0.19 10.23
CA PHE A 326 41.51 -1.14 9.25
C PHE A 326 42.60 -0.51 8.37
N ARG A 327 42.46 0.76 7.96
CA ARG A 327 43.49 1.48 7.22
C ARG A 327 44.79 1.60 8.03
N LYS A 328 44.71 2.07 9.28
CA LYS A 328 45.88 2.18 10.16
C LYS A 328 46.55 0.83 10.44
N ALA A 329 45.75 -0.23 10.52
CA ALA A 329 46.23 -1.58 10.70
C ALA A 329 47.00 -2.08 9.47
N ASN A 330 46.49 -1.81 8.26
CA ASN A 330 47.20 -2.08 7.01
C ASN A 330 48.49 -1.28 6.92
N ASP A 331 48.45 0.03 7.19
CA ASP A 331 49.64 0.89 7.16
C ASP A 331 50.73 0.39 8.12
N LEU A 332 50.33 -0.08 9.32
CA LEU A 332 51.25 -0.67 10.30
C LEU A 332 51.83 -2.00 9.83
N ALA A 333 51.00 -2.86 9.22
CA ALA A 333 51.44 -4.13 8.67
C ALA A 333 52.46 -3.92 7.54
N ASP A 334 52.19 -2.98 6.64
CA ASP A 334 53.10 -2.61 5.54
C ASP A 334 54.41 -2.04 6.06
N TYR A 335 54.37 -1.17 7.07
CA TYR A 335 55.56 -0.64 7.74
C TYR A 335 56.40 -1.75 8.40
N LEU A 336 55.75 -2.66 9.14
CA LEU A 336 56.44 -3.76 9.81
C LEU A 336 57.06 -4.73 8.81
N LYS A 337 56.35 -5.05 7.72
CA LYS A 337 56.87 -5.88 6.63
C LYS A 337 58.14 -5.29 6.03
N LEU A 338 58.13 -4.00 5.69
CA LEU A 338 59.31 -3.30 5.19
C LEU A 338 60.46 -3.33 6.22
N SER A 339 60.15 -3.13 7.51
CA SER A 339 61.16 -3.18 8.57
C SER A 339 61.81 -4.57 8.72
N TYR A 340 61.03 -5.65 8.56
CA TYR A 340 61.53 -7.02 8.57
C TYR A 340 62.38 -7.33 7.34
N GLU A 341 61.98 -6.83 6.16
CA GLU A 341 62.74 -6.95 4.92
C GLU A 341 64.10 -6.26 5.03
N VAL A 342 64.14 -5.02 5.51
CA VAL A 342 65.40 -4.27 5.74
C VAL A 342 66.28 -4.95 6.78
N ALA A 343 65.71 -5.45 7.88
CA ALA A 343 66.48 -6.18 8.89
C ALA A 343 67.08 -7.49 8.35
N ARG A 344 66.35 -8.19 7.47
CA ARG A 344 66.83 -9.39 6.77
C ARG A 344 68.00 -9.05 5.84
N GLU A 345 67.86 -8.03 5.00
CA GLU A 345 68.93 -7.58 4.10
C GLU A 345 70.19 -7.15 4.86
N HIS A 346 70.04 -6.39 5.94
CA HIS A 346 71.15 -6.00 6.80
C HIS A 346 71.83 -7.21 7.47
N SER A 347 71.07 -8.21 7.89
CA SER A 347 71.62 -9.46 8.45
C SER A 347 72.36 -10.29 7.38
N GLU A 348 71.82 -10.40 6.17
CA GLU A 348 72.45 -11.08 5.04
C GLU A 348 73.76 -10.39 4.63
N ALA A 349 73.80 -9.05 4.63
CA ALA A 349 75.01 -8.26 4.40
C ALA A 349 76.07 -8.46 5.50
N MET A 350 75.66 -8.50 6.77
CA MET A 350 76.57 -8.76 7.90
C MET A 350 77.12 -10.20 7.92
N ALA A 351 76.38 -11.16 7.36
CA ALA A 351 76.81 -12.56 7.23
C ALA A 351 77.87 -12.76 6.12
N THR A 352 77.94 -11.85 5.15
CA THR A 352 78.87 -11.89 4.00
C THR A 352 80.12 -11.02 4.19
N THR A 353 80.25 -10.32 5.32
CA THR A 353 81.39 -9.44 5.63
C THR A 353 82.59 -10.27 6.18
N PRO A 354 83.82 -10.13 5.64
CA PRO A 354 84.96 -11.01 5.99
C PRO A 354 85.40 -11.01 7.47
N SER A 355 85.11 -9.96 8.25
CA SER A 355 85.57 -9.84 9.65
C SER A 355 84.74 -10.63 10.67
N THR A 356 83.59 -11.21 10.28
CA THR A 356 82.71 -12.02 11.15
C THR A 356 82.84 -13.53 10.91
N ALA A 357 83.68 -13.96 9.96
CA ALA A 357 83.93 -15.37 9.64
C ALA A 357 84.67 -16.15 10.76
N ASN A 358 85.37 -15.46 11.66
CA ASN A 358 86.16 -16.07 12.75
C ASN A 358 85.52 -16.00 14.16
N ARG A 359 84.23 -15.62 14.29
CA ARG A 359 83.53 -15.67 15.60
C ARG A 359 82.92 -17.05 15.85
N PRO A 360 83.00 -17.61 17.08
CA PRO A 360 82.39 -18.90 17.41
C PRO A 360 80.87 -18.88 17.18
N ALA A 361 80.32 -20.01 16.72
CA ALA A 361 78.90 -20.17 16.37
C ALA A 361 77.92 -19.82 17.51
N SER A 362 78.37 -19.81 18.77
CA SER A 362 77.58 -19.48 19.97
C SER A 362 77.17 -18.01 20.09
N GLY A 363 77.68 -17.12 19.21
CA GLY A 363 77.41 -15.68 19.25
C GLY A 363 76.89 -15.08 17.94
N ARG A 364 76.40 -15.90 17.00
CA ARG A 364 75.65 -15.43 15.82
C ARG A 364 74.19 -15.26 16.21
N PRO A 365 73.57 -14.07 16.02
CA PRO A 365 72.12 -13.97 16.13
C PRO A 365 71.52 -14.93 15.10
N ALA A 366 70.76 -15.93 15.54
CA ALA A 366 69.93 -16.71 14.64
C ALA A 366 68.81 -15.79 14.13
N VAL A 367 69.10 -15.00 13.10
CA VAL A 367 68.05 -14.33 12.34
C VAL A 367 67.34 -15.45 11.60
N GLY A 368 66.09 -15.73 12.01
CA GLY A 368 65.30 -16.84 11.48
C GLY A 368 65.16 -16.71 9.96
N THR A 369 65.91 -17.54 9.24
CA THR A 369 65.76 -17.79 7.80
C THR A 369 65.05 -19.13 7.56
N THR A 370 64.31 -19.63 8.55
CA THR A 370 63.54 -20.88 8.46
C THR A 370 62.14 -20.60 7.93
N ALA A 371 61.57 -21.53 7.16
CA ALA A 371 60.19 -21.42 6.67
C ALA A 371 59.16 -21.17 7.80
N GLU A 372 59.43 -21.69 9.01
CA GLU A 372 58.62 -21.48 10.21
C GLU A 372 58.60 -20.00 10.68
N SER A 373 59.73 -19.29 10.58
CA SER A 373 59.80 -17.88 10.95
C SER A 373 59.02 -16.97 10.00
N LEU A 374 59.07 -17.27 8.70
CA LEU A 374 58.28 -16.59 7.67
C LEU A 374 56.78 -16.89 7.82
N ALA A 375 56.42 -18.14 8.12
CA ALA A 375 55.04 -18.53 8.41
C ALA A 375 54.49 -17.74 9.61
N ARG A 376 55.26 -17.61 10.69
CA ARG A 376 54.89 -16.84 11.88
C ARG A 376 54.76 -15.33 11.61
N GLN A 377 55.59 -14.78 10.72
CA GLN A 377 55.48 -13.38 10.28
C GLN A 377 54.24 -13.15 9.43
N ASN A 378 53.92 -14.05 8.51
CA ASN A 378 52.70 -13.99 7.70
C ASN A 378 51.44 -14.13 8.58
N GLU A 379 51.48 -15.00 9.59
CA GLU A 379 50.41 -15.12 10.59
C GLU A 379 50.23 -13.82 11.39
N LEU A 380 51.33 -13.20 11.82
CA LEU A 380 51.29 -11.92 12.53
C LEU A 380 50.80 -10.77 11.63
N ASP A 381 51.22 -10.71 10.36
CA ASP A 381 50.73 -9.75 9.36
C ASP A 381 49.21 -9.90 9.17
N ALA A 382 48.72 -11.13 9.00
CA ALA A 382 47.29 -11.41 8.90
C ALA A 382 46.51 -10.99 10.16
N LEU A 383 47.06 -11.25 11.36
CA LEU A 383 46.47 -10.83 12.63
C LEU A 383 46.46 -9.30 12.79
N ILE A 384 47.50 -8.60 12.31
CA ILE A 384 47.56 -7.13 12.36
C ILE A 384 46.53 -6.53 11.40
N ARG A 385 46.48 -7.00 10.14
CA ARG A 385 45.55 -6.52 9.11
C ARG A 385 44.08 -6.77 9.42
N ASN A 386 43.80 -7.68 10.35
CA ASN A 386 42.44 -7.96 10.81
C ASN A 386 42.23 -7.60 12.29
N PRO A 387 42.09 -6.29 12.61
CA PRO A 387 41.77 -5.81 13.96
C PRO A 387 40.58 -6.56 14.59
N SER A 388 40.73 -6.96 15.85
CA SER A 388 39.67 -7.65 16.59
C SER A 388 38.39 -6.81 16.72
N PRO A 389 37.21 -7.45 16.82
CA PRO A 389 35.94 -6.78 17.10
C PRO A 389 35.98 -5.77 18.24
N THR A 390 36.70 -6.10 19.31
CA THR A 390 36.87 -5.22 20.47
C THR A 390 37.60 -3.93 20.09
N LYS A 391 38.70 -4.03 19.34
CA LYS A 391 39.57 -2.89 19.01
C LYS A 391 38.85 -1.81 18.20
N TRP A 392 38.08 -2.18 17.18
CA TRP A 392 37.33 -1.18 16.41
C TRP A 392 36.06 -0.72 17.13
N LYS A 393 35.40 -1.54 17.97
CA LYS A 393 34.28 -1.07 18.82
C LYS A 393 34.70 -0.03 19.85
N GLU A 394 35.84 -0.21 20.50
CA GLU A 394 36.40 0.78 21.43
C GLU A 394 36.71 2.10 20.73
N ALA A 395 37.29 2.04 19.52
CA ALA A 395 37.54 3.23 18.71
C ALA A 395 36.23 3.95 18.30
N GLN A 396 35.20 3.19 17.94
CA GLN A 396 33.87 3.71 17.62
C GLN A 396 33.25 4.43 18.82
N GLU A 397 33.21 3.79 19.99
CA GLU A 397 32.66 4.39 21.22
C GLU A 397 33.44 5.63 21.63
N LYS A 398 34.77 5.62 21.52
CA LYS A 398 35.61 6.79 21.77
C LYS A 398 35.30 7.94 20.82
N SER A 399 35.14 7.67 19.52
CA SER A 399 34.76 8.69 18.53
C SER A 399 33.38 9.28 18.84
N TRP A 400 32.45 8.43 19.30
CA TRP A 400 31.08 8.84 19.58
C TRP A 400 30.95 9.82 20.76
N GLN A 401 31.89 9.83 21.71
CA GLN A 401 31.84 10.72 22.90
C GLN A 401 31.68 12.20 22.55
N ALA A 402 32.31 12.67 21.47
CA ALA A 402 32.20 14.07 21.02
C ALA A 402 30.78 14.42 20.53
N TYR A 403 30.06 13.47 19.95
CA TYR A 403 28.66 13.64 19.58
C TYR A 403 27.75 13.52 20.79
N ARG A 404 28.03 12.56 21.68
CA ARG A 404 27.28 12.35 22.92
C ARG A 404 27.29 13.60 23.80
N ALA A 405 28.41 14.33 23.88
CA ALA A 405 28.52 15.59 24.61
C ALA A 405 27.61 16.72 24.07
N LYS A 406 27.12 16.61 22.83
CA LYS A 406 26.17 17.56 22.22
C LYS A 406 24.70 17.19 22.45
N LEU A 407 24.44 16.01 23.03
CA LEU A 407 23.10 15.52 23.31
C LEU A 407 22.76 15.71 24.79
N ASN A 408 21.52 16.11 25.07
CA ASN A 408 20.96 15.91 26.40
C ASN A 408 20.57 14.43 26.55
N VAL A 409 21.54 13.61 26.96
CA VAL A 409 21.41 12.14 27.00
C VAL A 409 20.26 11.69 27.89
N ALA A 410 20.09 12.28 29.08
CA ALA A 410 19.02 11.90 29.99
C ALA A 410 17.63 12.17 29.39
N ALA A 411 17.45 13.31 28.72
CA ALA A 411 16.20 13.65 28.06
C ALA A 411 15.95 12.77 26.83
N TYR A 412 16.99 12.48 26.04
CA TYR A 412 16.91 11.60 24.88
C TYR A 412 16.55 10.16 25.29
N ASP A 413 17.26 9.57 26.25
CA ASP A 413 17.00 8.21 26.74
C ASP A 413 15.60 8.11 27.37
N GLY A 414 15.19 9.13 28.14
CA GLY A 414 13.85 9.22 28.71
C GLY A 414 12.75 9.25 27.65
N TRP A 415 12.94 10.03 26.58
CA TRP A 415 12.02 10.04 25.45
C TRP A 415 11.99 8.70 24.70
N VAL A 416 13.16 8.08 24.44
CA VAL A 416 13.23 6.77 23.75
C VAL A 416 12.40 5.72 24.51
N GLU A 417 12.55 5.64 25.83
CA GLU A 417 11.79 4.72 26.68
C GLU A 417 10.29 5.07 26.73
N GLU A 418 9.94 6.35 26.76
CA GLU A 418 8.54 6.79 26.68
C GLU A 418 7.89 6.39 25.35
N TYR A 419 8.56 6.67 24.24
CA TYR A 419 8.07 6.32 22.90
C TYR A 419 7.93 4.81 22.76
N LYS A 420 8.89 4.03 23.26
CA LYS A 420 8.81 2.57 23.29
C LYS A 420 7.58 2.08 24.05
N LYS A 421 7.32 2.60 25.25
CA LYS A 421 6.10 2.26 26.03
C LYS A 421 4.82 2.62 25.29
N ALA A 422 4.77 3.79 24.65
CA ALA A 422 3.61 4.22 23.87
C ALA A 422 3.40 3.35 22.63
N SER A 423 4.48 2.96 21.93
CA SER A 423 4.45 2.04 20.80
C SER A 423 4.00 0.63 21.22
N ASP A 424 4.50 0.11 22.35
CA ASP A 424 4.09 -1.19 22.89
C ASP A 424 2.61 -1.20 23.29
N ALA A 425 2.13 -0.10 23.88
CA ALA A 425 0.72 0.07 24.21
C ALA A 425 -0.16 0.10 22.94
N LEU A 426 0.24 0.87 21.92
CA LEU A 426 -0.44 0.90 20.62
C LEU A 426 -0.53 -0.51 20.02
N GLN A 427 0.58 -1.24 20.06
CA GLN A 427 0.67 -2.59 19.51
C GLN A 427 -0.36 -3.53 20.17
N ARG A 428 -0.36 -3.59 21.51
CA ARG A 428 -1.25 -4.48 22.28
C ARG A 428 -2.73 -4.08 22.21
N GLN A 429 -3.02 -2.78 22.20
CA GLN A 429 -4.40 -2.29 22.26
C GLN A 429 -5.09 -2.27 20.90
N HIS A 430 -4.33 -2.10 19.81
CA HIS A 430 -4.89 -1.85 18.49
C HIS A 430 -4.30 -2.75 17.42
N ILE A 431 -2.98 -2.73 17.23
CA ILE A 431 -2.36 -3.30 16.02
C ILE A 431 -2.45 -4.82 16.00
N GLU A 432 -2.26 -5.52 17.12
CA GLU A 432 -2.28 -6.99 17.14
C GLU A 432 -3.61 -7.59 16.70
N SER A 433 -4.74 -7.08 17.19
CA SER A 433 -6.05 -7.61 16.81
C SER A 433 -6.43 -7.24 15.38
N LEU A 434 -6.09 -6.03 14.94
CA LEU A 434 -6.26 -5.61 13.54
C LEU A 434 -5.41 -6.42 12.57
N ALA A 435 -4.18 -6.74 12.95
CA ALA A 435 -3.26 -7.58 12.16
C ALA A 435 -3.77 -9.01 12.04
N LYS A 436 -4.33 -9.59 13.12
CA LYS A 436 -4.98 -10.91 13.06
C LYS A 436 -6.20 -10.91 12.15
N ALA A 437 -7.06 -9.90 12.24
CA ALA A 437 -8.22 -9.75 11.36
C ALA A 437 -7.78 -9.59 9.89
N HIS A 438 -6.75 -8.76 9.64
CA HIS A 438 -6.19 -8.56 8.32
C HIS A 438 -5.62 -9.87 7.74
N ALA A 439 -4.82 -10.58 8.53
CA ALA A 439 -4.28 -11.89 8.18
C ALA A 439 -5.38 -12.92 7.82
N ALA A 440 -6.49 -12.92 8.57
CA ALA A 440 -7.63 -13.78 8.28
C ALA A 440 -8.32 -13.39 6.95
N TRP A 441 -8.55 -12.10 6.71
CA TRP A 441 -9.15 -11.64 5.45
C TRP A 441 -8.25 -11.88 4.23
N MET A 442 -6.93 -11.70 4.36
CA MET A 442 -5.97 -11.98 3.29
C MET A 442 -5.95 -13.46 2.88
N GLN A 443 -6.26 -14.37 3.81
CA GLN A 443 -6.37 -15.81 3.57
C GLN A 443 -7.80 -16.28 3.29
N SER A 444 -8.77 -15.37 3.30
CA SER A 444 -10.20 -15.72 3.17
C SER A 444 -10.53 -16.28 1.79
N ASN A 445 -11.46 -17.22 1.76
CA ASN A 445 -12.02 -17.71 0.52
C ASN A 445 -12.75 -16.58 -0.23
N LEU A 446 -13.41 -15.65 0.48
CA LEU A 446 -14.03 -14.49 -0.14
C LEU A 446 -13.05 -13.69 -1.01
N LEU A 447 -11.87 -13.34 -0.48
CA LEU A 447 -10.89 -12.56 -1.24
C LEU A 447 -10.35 -13.35 -2.44
N ALA A 448 -9.97 -14.61 -2.23
CA ALA A 448 -9.44 -15.45 -3.30
C ALA A 448 -10.47 -15.68 -4.42
N ASN A 449 -11.72 -15.98 -4.06
CA ASN A 449 -12.82 -16.16 -5.01
C ASN A 449 -13.08 -14.88 -5.79
N LYS A 450 -13.15 -13.72 -5.13
CA LYS A 450 -13.36 -12.43 -5.79
C LYS A 450 -12.27 -12.19 -6.84
N LEU A 451 -11.00 -12.32 -6.45
CA LEU A 451 -9.88 -12.02 -7.34
C LEU A 451 -9.81 -13.00 -8.52
N ASP A 452 -10.05 -14.30 -8.31
CA ASP A 452 -10.03 -15.31 -9.38
C ASP A 452 -11.22 -15.18 -10.34
N CYS A 453 -12.42 -14.89 -9.84
CA CYS A 453 -13.64 -14.85 -10.63
C CYS A 453 -13.85 -13.54 -11.40
N THR A 454 -13.30 -12.42 -10.92
CA THR A 454 -13.55 -11.11 -11.53
C THR A 454 -12.46 -10.62 -12.49
N HIS A 455 -11.26 -11.20 -12.41
CA HIS A 455 -10.13 -10.82 -13.28
C HIS A 455 -9.93 -11.86 -14.37
N ASP A 456 -9.73 -11.41 -15.60
CA ASP A 456 -9.51 -12.25 -16.76
C ASP A 456 -8.04 -12.70 -16.83
N GLY A 457 -7.81 -14.00 -16.97
CA GLY A 457 -6.48 -14.60 -17.07
C GLY A 457 -5.80 -14.44 -18.43
N SER A 458 -6.48 -13.85 -19.40
CA SER A 458 -5.95 -13.60 -20.74
C SER A 458 -5.81 -12.11 -21.08
N ASP A 459 -6.28 -11.22 -20.19
CA ASP A 459 -6.24 -9.78 -20.39
C ASP A 459 -5.21 -9.11 -19.46
N PRO A 460 -4.13 -8.49 -19.99
CA PRO A 460 -3.12 -7.84 -19.17
C PRO A 460 -3.63 -6.62 -18.38
N LEU A 461 -4.61 -5.88 -18.90
CA LEU A 461 -5.19 -4.73 -18.19
C LEU A 461 -5.95 -5.20 -16.94
N SER A 462 -6.70 -6.29 -17.06
CA SER A 462 -7.31 -6.96 -15.92
C SER A 462 -6.27 -7.50 -14.96
N GLY A 463 -5.16 -8.05 -15.46
CA GLY A 463 -4.04 -8.48 -14.64
C GLY A 463 -3.38 -7.35 -13.83
N ASP A 464 -3.30 -6.15 -14.40
CA ASP A 464 -2.73 -4.97 -13.76
C ASP A 464 -3.58 -4.52 -12.57
N VAL A 465 -4.90 -4.48 -12.75
CA VAL A 465 -5.86 -4.17 -11.67
C VAL A 465 -5.86 -5.24 -10.58
N TYR A 466 -5.63 -6.51 -10.92
CA TYR A 466 -5.43 -7.57 -9.92
C TYR A 466 -4.24 -7.25 -9.01
N ALA A 467 -3.09 -6.94 -9.61
CA ALA A 467 -1.87 -6.63 -8.87
C ALA A 467 -2.00 -5.35 -8.04
N GLU A 468 -2.65 -4.32 -8.59
CA GLU A 468 -2.94 -3.08 -7.87
C GLU A 468 -3.90 -3.32 -6.68
N THR A 469 -4.95 -4.10 -6.88
CA THR A 469 -5.90 -4.44 -5.81
C THR A 469 -5.18 -5.13 -4.66
N LEU A 470 -4.34 -6.14 -4.97
CA LEU A 470 -3.57 -6.84 -3.95
C LEU A 470 -2.57 -5.91 -3.23
N GLN A 471 -1.87 -5.05 -3.98
CA GLN A 471 -0.94 -4.06 -3.43
C GLN A 471 -1.62 -3.14 -2.41
N ARG A 472 -2.84 -2.68 -2.69
CA ARG A 472 -3.65 -1.87 -1.76
C ARG A 472 -4.06 -2.66 -0.52
N CYS A 473 -4.42 -3.94 -0.68
CA CYS A 473 -4.73 -4.85 0.43
C CYS A 473 -3.52 -5.11 1.36
N MET A 474 -2.30 -5.02 0.84
CA MET A 474 -1.07 -5.32 1.59
C MET A 474 -0.44 -4.13 2.30
N ALA A 475 -0.74 -2.90 1.86
CA ALA A 475 -0.03 -1.69 2.30
C ALA A 475 0.16 -1.62 3.84
N ALA A 476 1.33 -1.21 4.30
CA ALA A 476 1.72 -1.05 5.72
C ALA A 476 1.64 -2.28 6.64
N THR A 477 1.32 -3.48 6.15
CA THR A 477 1.26 -4.70 6.98
C THR A 477 2.48 -5.60 6.80
N GLN A 478 3.39 -5.25 5.89
CA GLN A 478 4.52 -6.10 5.50
C GLN A 478 5.50 -6.32 6.66
N GLN A 479 5.64 -5.37 7.56
CA GLN A 479 6.54 -5.48 8.73
C GLN A 479 5.81 -5.94 10.01
N ILE A 480 4.51 -6.22 9.93
CA ILE A 480 3.72 -6.65 11.08
C ILE A 480 3.71 -8.18 11.15
N GLY A 481 4.06 -8.73 12.32
CA GLY A 481 4.04 -10.17 12.58
C GLY A 481 2.67 -10.80 12.27
N GLY A 482 2.65 -12.04 11.78
CA GLY A 482 1.45 -12.69 11.25
C GLY A 482 1.01 -12.22 9.87
N CYS A 483 1.06 -10.92 9.55
CA CYS A 483 0.75 -10.41 8.22
C CYS A 483 1.90 -10.68 7.23
N GLY A 484 3.12 -10.25 7.57
CA GLY A 484 4.31 -10.46 6.73
C GLY A 484 4.62 -11.95 6.48
N GLU A 485 4.26 -12.82 7.41
CA GLU A 485 4.40 -14.28 7.29
C GLU A 485 3.50 -14.87 6.20
N ILE A 486 2.33 -14.30 5.94
CA ILE A 486 1.46 -14.73 4.84
C ILE A 486 2.14 -14.48 3.51
N TYR A 487 2.72 -13.30 3.33
CA TYR A 487 3.42 -12.93 2.09
C TYR A 487 4.66 -13.82 1.88
N LEU A 488 5.42 -14.08 2.94
CA LEU A 488 6.55 -15.01 2.90
C LEU A 488 6.09 -16.43 2.53
N ARG A 489 4.98 -16.90 3.11
CA ARG A 489 4.40 -18.21 2.79
C ARG A 489 3.96 -18.29 1.33
N TRP A 490 3.32 -17.26 0.81
CA TRP A 490 2.91 -17.19 -0.59
C TRP A 490 4.09 -17.16 -1.55
N LEU A 491 5.17 -16.42 -1.24
CA LEU A 491 6.41 -16.44 -2.02
C LEU A 491 7.04 -17.84 -2.12
N LYS A 492 6.94 -18.62 -1.04
CA LYS A 492 7.43 -20.01 -0.98
C LYS A 492 6.41 -21.04 -1.50
N GLY A 493 5.22 -20.58 -1.89
CA GLY A 493 4.12 -21.44 -2.28
C GLY A 493 4.17 -21.90 -3.74
N ASP A 494 3.10 -22.54 -4.15
CA ASP A 494 2.86 -22.95 -5.53
C ASP A 494 2.10 -21.83 -6.27
N ILE A 495 2.51 -21.52 -7.50
CA ILE A 495 1.87 -20.50 -8.34
C ILE A 495 0.53 -20.98 -8.92
N THR A 496 0.35 -22.30 -9.05
CA THR A 496 -0.87 -22.90 -9.59
C THR A 496 -2.01 -22.86 -8.57
N GLU A 497 -1.68 -22.69 -7.29
CA GLU A 497 -2.66 -22.50 -6.23
C GLU A 497 -3.35 -21.14 -6.38
N LYS A 498 -4.64 -21.17 -6.71
CA LYS A 498 -5.46 -19.97 -6.90
C LYS A 498 -5.58 -19.10 -5.64
N THR A 499 -5.31 -19.66 -4.46
CA THR A 499 -5.25 -18.93 -3.18
C THR A 499 -3.89 -18.30 -2.90
N ASN A 500 -2.88 -18.54 -3.74
CA ASN A 500 -1.61 -17.84 -3.70
C ASN A 500 -1.72 -16.50 -4.43
N LEU A 501 -2.33 -15.53 -3.75
CA LEU A 501 -2.69 -14.26 -4.39
C LEU A 501 -1.46 -13.49 -4.86
N LEU A 502 -0.35 -13.59 -4.12
CA LEU A 502 0.88 -12.85 -4.38
C LEU A 502 1.62 -13.33 -5.63
N LEU A 503 1.89 -14.63 -5.78
CA LEU A 503 2.57 -15.13 -6.98
C LEU A 503 1.73 -14.89 -8.24
N ARG A 504 0.39 -14.99 -8.11
CA ARG A 504 -0.52 -14.65 -9.19
C ARG A 504 -0.46 -13.15 -9.54
N ALA A 505 -0.37 -12.25 -8.56
CA ALA A 505 -0.20 -10.82 -8.83
C ALA A 505 1.11 -10.51 -9.57
N LEU A 506 2.21 -11.15 -9.20
CA LEU A 506 3.50 -10.95 -9.88
C LEU A 506 3.45 -11.38 -11.36
N MET A 507 2.64 -12.39 -11.69
CA MET A 507 2.36 -12.82 -13.07
C MET A 507 1.13 -12.14 -13.69
N LEU A 508 0.61 -11.06 -13.10
CA LEU A 508 -0.59 -10.34 -13.58
C LEU A 508 -1.79 -11.27 -13.81
N ARG A 509 -1.88 -12.35 -13.02
CA ARG A 509 -2.89 -13.41 -13.11
C ARG A 509 -3.04 -14.02 -14.52
N GLN A 510 -2.00 -13.91 -15.37
CA GLN A 510 -2.03 -14.42 -16.73
C GLN A 510 -1.88 -15.95 -16.73
N ASP A 511 -2.92 -16.65 -17.19
CA ASP A 511 -2.99 -18.11 -17.06
C ASP A 511 -1.85 -18.80 -17.83
N ASP A 512 -1.44 -18.26 -18.97
CA ASP A 512 -0.34 -18.82 -19.76
C ASP A 512 1.05 -18.51 -19.18
N LEU A 513 1.24 -17.36 -18.52
CA LEU A 513 2.46 -17.09 -17.76
C LEU A 513 2.56 -18.02 -16.57
N ILE A 514 1.45 -18.22 -15.85
CA ILE A 514 1.38 -19.10 -14.68
C ILE A 514 1.68 -20.55 -15.08
N LYS A 515 1.09 -21.04 -16.18
CA LYS A 515 1.39 -22.38 -16.72
C LYS A 515 2.85 -22.52 -17.14
N ALA A 516 3.39 -21.55 -17.88
CA ALA A 516 4.77 -21.57 -18.34
C ALA A 516 5.75 -21.60 -17.16
N MET A 517 5.51 -20.78 -16.15
CA MET A 517 6.32 -20.74 -14.93
C MET A 517 6.18 -22.02 -14.09
N ALA A 518 4.97 -22.58 -13.99
CA ALA A 518 4.75 -23.85 -13.28
C ALA A 518 5.47 -25.02 -13.95
N ALA A 519 5.52 -25.03 -15.29
CA ALA A 519 6.15 -26.07 -16.09
C ALA A 519 7.69 -25.95 -16.18
N ALA A 520 8.26 -24.78 -15.85
CA ALA A 520 9.69 -24.55 -15.92
C ALA A 520 10.45 -25.47 -14.93
N PRO A 521 11.64 -26.00 -15.30
CA PRO A 521 12.43 -26.85 -14.43
C PRO A 521 12.74 -26.20 -13.07
N LEU A 522 12.93 -27.01 -12.03
CA LEU A 522 13.31 -26.51 -10.71
C LEU A 522 14.81 -26.19 -10.61
N GLU A 523 15.66 -26.83 -11.42
CA GLU A 523 17.10 -26.51 -11.43
C GLU A 523 17.32 -25.13 -12.07
N PRO A 524 17.90 -24.14 -11.35
CA PRO A 524 18.02 -22.76 -11.83
C PRO A 524 18.69 -22.62 -13.20
N ASP A 525 19.71 -23.45 -13.47
CA ASP A 525 20.48 -23.44 -14.71
C ASP A 525 19.68 -24.02 -15.91
N ALA A 526 18.64 -24.83 -15.63
CA ALA A 526 17.78 -25.43 -16.65
C ALA A 526 16.53 -24.60 -16.94
N VAL A 527 16.28 -23.52 -16.18
CA VAL A 527 15.14 -22.63 -16.41
C VAL A 527 15.34 -21.88 -17.73
N PRO A 528 14.35 -21.91 -18.65
CA PRO A 528 14.43 -21.20 -19.92
C PRO A 528 14.16 -19.70 -19.74
N TRP A 529 15.01 -19.00 -18.97
CA TRP A 529 14.84 -17.61 -18.56
C TRP A 529 14.53 -16.67 -19.72
N LYS A 530 15.26 -16.80 -20.82
CA LYS A 530 15.03 -15.98 -22.01
C LYS A 530 13.60 -16.13 -22.54
N ALA A 531 13.11 -17.37 -22.67
CA ALA A 531 11.77 -17.63 -23.20
C ALA A 531 10.68 -17.10 -22.27
N LEU A 532 10.85 -17.27 -20.95
CA LEU A 532 9.94 -16.76 -19.93
C LEU A 532 9.91 -15.24 -19.92
N MET A 533 11.07 -14.58 -19.95
CA MET A 533 11.16 -13.12 -20.01
C MET A 533 10.60 -12.55 -21.31
N ASP A 534 10.86 -13.20 -22.44
CA ASP A 534 10.27 -12.82 -23.73
C ASP A 534 8.74 -12.95 -23.68
N GLN A 535 8.20 -14.01 -23.05
CA GLN A 535 6.76 -14.19 -22.86
C GLN A 535 6.18 -13.12 -21.95
N TYR A 536 6.78 -12.89 -20.78
CA TYR A 536 6.38 -11.85 -19.86
C TYR A 536 6.35 -10.48 -20.54
N THR A 537 7.41 -10.12 -21.26
CA THR A 537 7.55 -8.87 -22.01
C THR A 537 6.40 -8.68 -23.01
N ARG A 538 5.99 -9.74 -23.72
CA ARG A 538 4.85 -9.69 -24.64
C ARG A 538 3.54 -9.33 -23.94
N HIS A 539 3.26 -9.92 -22.77
CA HIS A 539 2.05 -9.62 -22.01
C HIS A 539 2.06 -8.20 -21.44
N VAL A 540 3.19 -7.75 -20.88
CA VAL A 540 3.27 -6.43 -20.24
C VAL A 540 3.45 -5.28 -21.21
N GLN A 541 3.78 -5.54 -22.48
CA GLN A 541 4.06 -4.47 -23.46
C GLN A 541 2.94 -3.43 -23.55
N VAL A 542 1.67 -3.83 -23.41
CA VAL A 542 0.53 -2.89 -23.41
C VAL A 542 0.55 -1.96 -22.20
N LEU A 543 1.04 -2.41 -21.05
CA LEU A 543 1.15 -1.67 -19.79
C LEU A 543 2.41 -0.78 -19.74
N LEU A 544 3.46 -1.14 -20.48
CA LEU A 544 4.72 -0.39 -20.51
C LEU A 544 4.71 0.79 -21.49
N LYS A 545 3.70 0.88 -22.38
CA LYS A 545 3.57 2.01 -23.30
C LYS A 545 3.32 3.30 -22.50
N VAL A 546 4.32 4.18 -22.49
CA VAL A 546 4.18 5.51 -21.86
C VAL A 546 3.11 6.30 -22.63
N ASP A 547 2.06 6.73 -21.92
CA ASP A 547 1.00 7.56 -22.48
C ASP A 547 1.60 8.82 -23.14
N PRO A 548 1.30 9.11 -24.42
CA PRO A 548 1.72 10.35 -25.08
C PRO A 548 1.38 11.63 -24.29
N ALA A 549 0.31 11.62 -23.48
CA ALA A 549 -0.05 12.70 -22.60
C ALA A 549 0.96 12.89 -21.45
N ILE A 550 1.50 11.81 -20.88
CA ILE A 550 2.56 11.87 -19.85
C ILE A 550 3.84 12.43 -20.47
N GLN A 551 4.19 12.00 -21.67
CA GLN A 551 5.33 12.57 -22.43
C GLN A 551 5.13 14.05 -22.74
N ALA A 552 3.90 14.48 -23.06
CA ALA A 552 3.57 15.89 -23.25
C ALA A 552 3.67 16.68 -21.94
N LYS A 553 3.15 16.13 -20.84
CA LYS A 553 3.21 16.74 -19.49
C LYS A 553 4.65 16.91 -19.01
N ALA A 554 5.51 15.92 -19.22
CA ALA A 554 6.94 16.03 -18.89
C ALA A 554 7.63 17.17 -19.66
N ARG A 555 7.33 17.32 -20.96
CA ARG A 555 7.83 18.44 -21.78
C ARG A 555 7.29 19.79 -21.29
N GLN A 556 6.01 19.86 -20.93
CA GLN A 556 5.40 21.08 -20.38
C GLN A 556 5.98 21.47 -19.02
N ALA A 557 6.18 20.49 -18.12
CA ALA A 557 6.77 20.72 -16.81
C ALA A 557 8.22 21.20 -16.94
N GLN A 558 9.00 20.63 -17.85
CA GLN A 558 10.36 21.10 -18.13
C GLN A 558 10.35 22.55 -18.67
N ALA A 559 9.46 22.88 -19.61
CA ALA A 559 9.34 24.24 -20.11
C ALA A 559 8.91 25.24 -19.02
N ALA A 560 8.06 24.81 -18.08
CA ALA A 560 7.67 25.62 -16.93
C ALA A 560 8.85 25.84 -15.97
N ALA A 561 9.65 24.81 -15.69
CA ALA A 561 10.86 24.92 -14.89
C ALA A 561 11.89 25.87 -15.53
N ASP A 562 12.10 25.77 -16.84
CA ASP A 562 13.01 26.65 -17.57
C ASP A 562 12.56 28.13 -17.49
N ARG A 563 11.25 28.39 -17.61
CA ARG A 563 10.66 29.73 -17.44
C ARG A 563 10.80 30.24 -15.99
N ALA A 564 10.57 29.38 -15.00
CA ALA A 564 10.70 29.74 -13.59
C ALA A 564 12.16 30.08 -13.24
N LYS A 565 13.11 29.30 -13.76
CA LYS A 565 14.55 29.58 -13.63
C LYS A 565 14.92 30.93 -14.26
N ALA A 566 14.47 31.21 -15.48
CA ALA A 566 14.72 32.50 -16.14
C ALA A 566 14.16 33.69 -15.33
N LYS A 567 12.97 33.55 -14.72
CA LYS A 567 12.40 34.56 -13.82
C LYS A 567 13.22 34.74 -12.54
N ALA A 568 13.70 33.66 -11.94
CA ALA A 568 14.57 33.73 -10.76
C ALA A 568 15.89 34.45 -11.07
N GLU A 569 16.51 34.16 -12.22
CA GLU A 569 17.72 34.84 -12.69
C GLU A 569 17.47 36.32 -13.00
N ALA A 570 16.31 36.68 -13.56
CA ALA A 570 15.93 38.07 -13.77
C ALA A 570 15.75 38.84 -12.44
N ALA A 571 14.97 38.29 -11.50
CA ALA A 571 14.74 38.90 -10.19
C ALA A 571 16.04 39.04 -9.37
N SER A 572 16.94 38.05 -9.46
CA SER A 572 18.26 38.11 -8.83
C SER A 572 19.13 39.22 -9.43
N ARG A 573 19.11 39.40 -10.76
CA ARG A 573 19.82 40.51 -11.44
C ARG A 573 19.26 41.87 -11.03
N GLU A 574 17.94 42.04 -10.98
CA GLU A 574 17.31 43.29 -10.54
C GLU A 574 17.67 43.63 -9.09
N PHE A 575 17.66 42.63 -8.19
CA PHE A 575 18.12 42.81 -6.82
C PHE A 575 19.60 43.22 -6.76
N ALA A 576 20.48 42.55 -7.52
CA ALA A 576 21.90 42.87 -7.55
C ALA A 576 22.18 44.29 -8.06
N LEU A 577 21.49 44.72 -9.12
CA LEU A 577 21.55 46.09 -9.65
C LEU A 577 21.03 47.12 -8.64
N GLY A 578 19.88 46.84 -8.01
CA GLY A 578 19.31 47.72 -6.98
C GLY A 578 20.20 47.85 -5.75
N ALA A 579 20.84 46.75 -5.32
CA ALA A 579 21.79 46.75 -4.20
C ALA A 579 23.07 47.53 -4.54
N ALA A 580 23.56 47.45 -5.78
CA ALA A 580 24.73 48.21 -6.24
C ALA A 580 24.45 49.72 -6.32
N MET A 581 23.22 50.13 -6.65
CA MET A 581 22.84 51.54 -6.79
C MET A 581 22.49 52.25 -5.47
N SER A 582 22.32 51.53 -4.36
CA SER A 582 21.77 52.06 -3.09
C SER A 582 22.82 52.39 -2.01
N ALA A 583 24.12 52.43 -2.37
CA ALA A 583 25.23 52.87 -1.50
C ALA A 583 25.18 52.31 -0.05
N GLY A 584 24.76 51.05 0.10
CA GLY A 584 24.80 50.34 1.38
C GLY A 584 23.68 50.63 2.38
N VAL A 585 22.65 51.42 2.04
CA VAL A 585 21.55 51.71 2.97
C VAL A 585 20.35 50.79 2.70
N ALA A 586 20.04 49.94 3.70
CA ALA A 586 18.92 49.00 3.84
C ALA A 586 19.04 47.62 3.13
N LEU A 587 19.95 46.76 3.62
CA LEU A 587 20.03 45.32 3.28
C LEU A 587 19.15 44.39 4.15
N PHE A 588 18.44 44.94 5.15
CA PHE A 588 17.45 44.21 5.94
C PHE A 588 16.05 44.73 5.59
N ASP A 589 15.20 43.81 5.10
CA ASP A 589 13.82 44.04 4.64
C ASP A 589 13.59 44.69 3.26
N ASN A 590 14.40 44.30 2.26
CA ASN A 590 14.27 44.77 0.88
C ASN A 590 13.22 43.95 0.07
N PRO A 591 12.22 44.58 -0.57
CA PRO A 591 11.20 43.88 -1.36
C PRO A 591 11.75 43.15 -2.60
N LEU A 592 12.81 43.66 -3.23
CA LEU A 592 13.47 43.00 -4.36
C LEU A 592 14.19 41.70 -3.92
N LYS A 593 14.74 41.68 -2.70
CA LYS A 593 15.34 40.47 -2.12
C LYS A 593 14.28 39.39 -1.86
N ARG A 594 13.16 39.76 -1.23
CA ARG A 594 12.03 38.85 -1.00
C ARG A 594 11.47 38.30 -2.32
N ALA A 595 11.36 39.15 -3.34
CA ALA A 595 10.92 38.75 -4.67
C ALA A 595 11.91 37.76 -5.33
N ALA A 596 13.22 37.99 -5.21
CA ALA A 596 14.25 37.07 -5.72
C ALA A 596 14.23 35.72 -4.98
N GLU A 597 14.13 35.73 -3.65
CA GLU A 597 14.03 34.51 -2.83
C GLU A 597 12.76 33.70 -3.14
N GLN A 598 11.61 34.36 -3.31
CA GLN A 598 10.36 33.71 -3.74
C GLN A 598 10.47 33.13 -5.15
N ALA A 599 11.09 33.85 -6.09
CA ALA A 599 11.31 33.37 -7.45
C ALA A 599 12.27 32.16 -7.48
N GLU A 600 13.30 32.15 -6.63
CA GLU A 600 14.22 31.01 -6.49
C GLU A 600 13.52 29.79 -5.88
N ALA A 601 12.71 29.98 -4.84
CA ALA A 601 11.93 28.91 -4.23
C ALA A 601 10.93 28.32 -5.24
N ALA A 602 10.25 29.16 -6.02
CA ALA A 602 9.35 28.73 -7.09
C ALA A 602 10.12 27.97 -8.19
N ALA A 603 11.30 28.44 -8.60
CA ALA A 603 12.14 27.73 -9.58
C ALA A 603 12.59 26.35 -9.08
N LYS A 604 12.98 26.23 -7.80
CA LYS A 604 13.31 24.95 -7.17
C LYS A 604 12.10 24.00 -7.15
N ALA A 605 10.92 24.50 -6.80
CA ALA A 605 9.68 23.72 -6.82
C ALA A 605 9.33 23.24 -8.24
N SER A 606 9.35 24.12 -9.24
CA SER A 606 9.10 23.76 -10.64
C SER A 606 10.14 22.79 -11.19
N GLN A 607 11.40 22.91 -10.78
CA GLN A 607 12.45 21.97 -11.18
C GLN A 607 12.24 20.58 -10.55
N ALA A 608 11.76 20.51 -9.31
CA ALA A 608 11.38 19.25 -8.67
C ALA A 608 10.18 18.60 -9.39
N GLU A 609 9.16 19.38 -9.74
CA GLU A 609 8.02 18.91 -10.55
C GLU A 609 8.45 18.41 -11.93
N ALA A 610 9.36 19.11 -12.62
CA ALA A 610 9.91 18.69 -13.91
C ALA A 610 10.74 17.41 -13.80
N ALA A 611 11.56 17.28 -12.75
CA ALA A 611 12.33 16.08 -12.48
C ALA A 611 11.40 14.87 -12.23
N GLN A 612 10.35 15.06 -11.44
CA GLN A 612 9.32 14.05 -11.22
C GLN A 612 8.62 13.66 -12.52
N ALA A 613 8.12 14.63 -13.30
CA ALA A 613 7.42 14.35 -14.55
C ALA A 613 8.33 13.66 -15.59
N LYS A 614 9.63 14.00 -15.61
CA LYS A 614 10.63 13.31 -16.44
C LYS A 614 10.87 11.89 -15.98
N GLN A 615 10.87 11.64 -14.66
CA GLN A 615 10.96 10.29 -14.10
C GLN A 615 9.73 9.46 -14.47
N ASP A 616 8.53 10.03 -14.37
CA ASP A 616 7.27 9.39 -14.73
C ASP A 616 7.20 9.01 -16.22
N ALA A 617 7.87 9.77 -17.09
CA ALA A 617 7.92 9.55 -18.54
C ALA A 617 9.03 8.57 -18.99
N ARG A 618 9.87 8.04 -18.09
CA ARG A 618 10.92 7.07 -18.46
C ARG A 618 10.31 5.74 -18.92
N PRO A 619 10.94 5.03 -19.88
CA PRO A 619 10.56 3.66 -20.21
C PRO A 619 10.59 2.79 -18.96
N LYS A 620 9.48 2.14 -18.66
CA LYS A 620 9.36 1.27 -17.49
C LYS A 620 9.79 -0.15 -17.88
N LEU A 621 10.47 -0.82 -16.95
CA LEU A 621 10.86 -2.23 -17.12
C LEU A 621 9.74 -3.18 -16.69
N LEU A 622 8.89 -2.73 -15.75
CA LEU A 622 7.78 -3.47 -15.19
C LEU A 622 6.56 -2.54 -15.10
N PRO A 623 5.33 -3.08 -15.16
CA PRO A 623 4.13 -2.32 -14.79
C PRO A 623 4.24 -1.79 -13.35
N ASP A 624 3.68 -0.60 -13.10
CA ASP A 624 3.73 0.03 -11.78
C ASP A 624 3.12 -0.85 -10.69
N SER A 625 2.02 -1.56 -11.03
CA SER A 625 1.35 -2.48 -10.11
C SER A 625 2.31 -3.55 -9.58
N VAL A 626 3.06 -4.21 -10.47
CA VAL A 626 4.04 -5.25 -10.13
C VAL A 626 5.24 -4.64 -9.38
N ALA A 627 5.76 -3.51 -9.86
CA ALA A 627 6.88 -2.82 -9.21
C ALA A 627 6.54 -2.42 -7.76
N ASN A 628 5.31 -1.95 -7.53
CA ASN A 628 4.83 -1.58 -6.20
C ASN A 628 4.66 -2.79 -5.30
N VAL A 629 4.13 -3.91 -5.82
CA VAL A 629 4.06 -5.18 -5.07
C VAL A 629 5.47 -5.63 -4.64
N LEU A 630 6.42 -5.68 -5.58
CA LEU A 630 7.81 -6.08 -5.30
C LEU A 630 8.48 -5.19 -4.27
N THR A 631 8.30 -3.88 -4.39
CA THR A 631 8.84 -2.89 -3.43
C THR A 631 8.29 -3.13 -2.03
N GLN A 632 6.99 -3.41 -1.90
CA GLN A 632 6.35 -3.67 -0.62
C GLN A 632 6.87 -4.94 0.05
N ILE A 633 7.13 -6.01 -0.71
CA ILE A 633 7.56 -7.31 -0.18
C ILE A 633 9.08 -7.48 -0.12
N GLY A 634 9.87 -6.43 -0.36
CA GLY A 634 11.34 -6.53 -0.46
C GLY A 634 12.01 -7.19 0.75
N ALA A 635 11.47 -6.98 1.95
CA ALA A 635 11.94 -7.65 3.16
C ALA A 635 11.65 -9.16 3.16
N GLN A 636 10.43 -9.56 2.76
CA GLN A 636 10.04 -10.97 2.65
C GLN A 636 10.85 -11.68 1.56
N VAL A 637 11.04 -11.02 0.42
CA VAL A 637 11.92 -11.44 -0.69
C VAL A 637 13.34 -11.69 -0.17
N SER A 638 13.91 -10.74 0.56
CA SER A 638 15.26 -10.86 1.13
C SER A 638 15.36 -11.99 2.17
N THR A 639 14.32 -12.17 3.00
CA THR A 639 14.26 -13.26 3.98
C THR A 639 14.14 -14.61 3.29
N ALA A 640 13.27 -14.72 2.28
CA ALA A 640 13.12 -15.94 1.49
C ALA A 640 14.45 -16.35 0.84
N LEU A 641 15.22 -15.39 0.29
CA LEU A 641 16.55 -15.64 -0.26
C LEU A 641 17.58 -16.08 0.78
N ARG A 642 17.60 -15.46 1.96
CA ARG A 642 18.56 -15.82 3.02
C ARG A 642 18.31 -17.22 3.58
N GLU A 643 17.06 -17.65 3.59
CA GLU A 643 16.65 -18.98 4.05
C GLU A 643 16.87 -20.07 2.99
N TYR A 644 17.40 -19.72 1.81
CA TYR A 644 17.76 -20.64 0.74
C TYR A 644 18.79 -21.67 1.22
N ASN A 645 18.32 -22.91 1.36
CA ASN A 645 19.04 -24.11 1.76
C ASN A 645 18.99 -25.24 0.71
N GLY A 646 18.37 -25.01 -0.45
CA GLY A 646 18.49 -25.87 -1.65
C GLY A 646 17.44 -26.98 -1.78
N ASN A 647 16.36 -26.94 -1.00
CA ASN A 647 15.25 -27.90 -1.11
C ASN A 647 14.30 -27.60 -2.30
N ALA A 648 13.37 -28.50 -2.60
CA ALA A 648 12.46 -28.36 -3.76
C ALA A 648 11.53 -27.13 -3.70
N MET A 649 11.08 -26.74 -2.50
CA MET A 649 10.28 -25.52 -2.29
C MET A 649 11.12 -24.26 -2.58
N GLU A 650 12.43 -24.32 -2.32
CA GLU A 650 13.36 -23.20 -2.50
C GLU A 650 14.00 -23.16 -3.88
N LYS A 651 14.12 -24.29 -4.57
CA LYS A 651 14.38 -24.31 -6.02
C LYS A 651 13.28 -23.59 -6.78
N ALA A 652 12.02 -23.82 -6.41
CA ALA A 652 10.90 -23.03 -6.91
C ALA A 652 11.04 -21.54 -6.57
N LEU A 653 11.47 -21.20 -5.35
CA LEU A 653 11.74 -19.81 -4.94
C LEU A 653 12.87 -19.14 -5.74
N SER A 654 13.99 -19.84 -6.00
CA SER A 654 15.07 -19.31 -6.85
C SER A 654 14.60 -19.06 -8.29
N ARG A 655 13.71 -19.90 -8.80
CA ARG A 655 13.00 -19.72 -10.08
C ARG A 655 11.98 -18.57 -10.06
N TRP A 656 11.51 -18.12 -8.89
CA TRP A 656 10.63 -16.96 -8.77
C TRP A 656 11.39 -15.63 -8.65
N MET A 657 12.61 -15.69 -8.14
CA MET A 657 13.40 -14.53 -7.73
C MET A 657 14.43 -14.08 -8.76
N ALA A 658 14.97 -15.02 -9.56
CA ALA A 658 15.73 -14.72 -10.77
C ALA A 658 14.78 -14.28 -11.90
#